data_AF-A0A1Q9T4V3-F1
#
_entry.id   AF-A0A1Q9T4V3-F1
#
_cell.length_a   1.000
_cell.length_b   1.000
_cell.length_c   1.000
_cell.angle_alpha   90.00
_cell.angle_beta   90.00
_cell.angle_gamma   90.00
#
_symmetry.space_group_name_H-M   'P 1'
#
loop_
_entity.id
_entity.type
_entity.pdbx_description
1 polymer ?
#
loop_
_entity_poly.entity_id
_entity_poly.type
_entity_poly.pdbx_seq_one_letter_code
_entity_poly.pdbx_strand_id
1 'polypeptide(L)'
;MEADNAAVLLGAHPHGYLVLVGDAQRDVPGVCRGWRVLPDLLPASTLLLQPRTVVAHARGPAADRVVVLLGHPVDVAAGLTDPTVIATRLGVTWARAGADAMVREAADLGGRWTLLAGVGALRTVGAQGDVGDRRSLEPRATELLVVPDTHASQPVHVASTARSTAIASAPSLVADALGLGVDERALELLVTLRHRMAGRVTYLPGLRTAYLGVEALVPNSLVRLTVGPGGTQLERRRFWPFRPRVARTDVDEVYAAFRERFVAHTTLLAGLGRPVVSLTGGLDSRVTAAAAAPVLRAADGFAFTYLNPRDAARGEAAVQDVVGARDIARQLGVPHRVLQWRQPPGGSTFDVLHRRTYAPLLPSRGAALAMWADLPADIVQLQSNGGETGTTFTRHRPEHVLDPRRLTQLLSGGAPGLDDDLAQELYGDYLDRVPMDRPTLMGFDDYDVLYWEQRMGRWGWQKFVDGDFGHRVLLPFNDRVLLETMLSLPYPLRRDRVLFDRLLSETGIRSPTAQAREGVVPDRPRPEPAAVGHGTAQPGSRLARVRRAVRRRVGDLRGGDVAAPGSDTRRTSATDHPAVCEAEGSARTFVVLPRRAAGRLPGMLARRRLPAEGLILALHPDLPHAVVGDAGAWVLVLGEPLDVPDGLDGAPAVARLLHRLLADGPGLAAATARAAGLCGSWVVVLTGPEGARVLTDPLPSWHLRLGSDGETLVGDPALAAALGVGEGCRGGGDHLLRADVPGPVLRWHADELPDLVGAVAPGTDARRRLAAHARLLAGRGRPVLGLGAGGSLLELVPLLTGPAAGPGAGVDRVDAVTWWDPSTTDSTRAMIRAGQRAFDAGVDQRLVLPGRGGPVDPGTALDAALTADSVVWLGLRPGRGESARSVLGAVRPVRPVALPWSDRVLALLREGGGQGDRRRRHTP
;
A
#
# COMPACT_ATOMS: atom_id res chain seq x y z
N MET A 1 -16.49 -8.99 -21.12
CA MET A 1 -16.00 -10.10 -20.28
C MET A 1 -17.22 -10.76 -19.70
N GLU A 2 -17.48 -12.01 -20.08
CA GLU A 2 -18.54 -12.81 -19.47
C GLU A 2 -18.08 -13.25 -18.08
N ALA A 3 -18.99 -13.27 -17.10
CA ALA A 3 -18.67 -13.72 -15.76
C ALA A 3 -18.49 -15.24 -15.75
N ASP A 4 -17.45 -15.71 -15.07
CA ASP A 4 -17.32 -17.14 -14.77
C ASP A 4 -18.35 -17.52 -13.70
N ASN A 5 -19.46 -18.10 -14.13
CA ASN A 5 -20.56 -18.50 -13.25
C ASN A 5 -20.15 -19.55 -12.21
N ALA A 6 -19.19 -20.43 -12.53
CA ALA A 6 -18.69 -21.42 -11.57
C ALA A 6 -17.87 -20.73 -10.48
N ALA A 7 -16.98 -19.81 -10.84
CA ALA A 7 -16.24 -19.00 -9.88
C ALA A 7 -17.16 -18.12 -9.01
N VAL A 8 -18.23 -17.55 -9.57
CA VAL A 8 -19.24 -16.80 -8.81
C VAL A 8 -19.94 -17.69 -7.78
N LEU A 9 -20.38 -18.89 -8.18
CA LEU A 9 -21.06 -19.83 -7.30
C LEU A 9 -20.16 -20.30 -6.15
N LEU A 10 -18.89 -20.57 -6.45
CA LEU A 10 -17.91 -21.00 -5.46
C LEU A 10 -17.41 -19.85 -4.58
N GLY A 11 -17.41 -18.61 -5.07
CA GLY A 11 -16.85 -17.45 -4.36
C GLY A 11 -17.86 -16.63 -3.56
N ALA A 12 -19.14 -16.63 -3.92
CA ALA A 12 -20.16 -15.83 -3.22
C ALA A 12 -20.37 -16.31 -1.78
N HIS A 13 -20.56 -15.36 -0.86
CA HIS A 13 -20.60 -15.60 0.59
C HIS A 13 -19.39 -16.40 1.08
N PRO A 14 -18.16 -15.89 0.87
CA PRO A 14 -16.95 -16.64 1.18
C PRO A 14 -16.91 -17.03 2.67
N HIS A 15 -16.55 -18.29 2.94
CA HIS A 15 -16.60 -18.88 4.29
C HIS A 15 -18.00 -18.83 4.95
N GLY A 16 -19.05 -18.77 4.13
CA GLY A 16 -20.42 -18.67 4.59
C GLY A 16 -21.03 -19.98 5.10
N TYR A 17 -22.09 -19.84 5.89
CA TYR A 17 -22.89 -20.96 6.38
C TYR A 17 -24.36 -20.57 6.48
N LEU A 18 -25.23 -21.59 6.46
CA LEU A 18 -26.68 -21.47 6.63
C LEU A 18 -27.20 -22.66 7.44
N VAL A 19 -27.89 -22.40 8.53
CA VAL A 19 -28.59 -23.39 9.36
C VAL A 19 -30.08 -23.25 9.10
N LEU A 20 -30.72 -24.36 8.72
CA LEU A 20 -32.16 -24.43 8.47
C LEU A 20 -32.83 -25.30 9.52
N VAL A 21 -33.91 -24.81 10.12
CA VAL A 21 -34.68 -25.47 11.17
C VAL A 21 -36.16 -25.48 10.78
N GLY A 22 -36.87 -26.56 11.10
CA GLY A 22 -38.28 -26.73 10.75
C GLY A 22 -38.48 -27.01 9.26
N ASP A 23 -39.55 -26.47 8.67
CA ASP A 23 -39.92 -26.76 7.27
C ASP A 23 -38.91 -26.21 6.25
N ALA A 24 -38.09 -25.23 6.62
CA ALA A 24 -37.05 -24.69 5.74
C ALA A 24 -35.99 -25.72 5.33
N GLN A 25 -35.88 -26.85 6.03
CA GLN A 25 -34.92 -27.91 5.68
C GLN A 25 -35.21 -28.58 4.33
N ARG A 26 -36.43 -28.44 3.78
CA ARG A 26 -36.86 -29.12 2.55
C ARG A 26 -36.28 -28.50 1.28
N ASP A 27 -36.04 -27.19 1.30
CA ASP A 27 -35.67 -26.43 0.10
C ASP A 27 -34.32 -25.74 0.30
N VAL A 28 -33.27 -26.29 -0.32
CA VAL A 28 -31.95 -25.65 -0.34
C VAL A 28 -32.01 -24.42 -1.24
N PRO A 29 -31.68 -23.21 -0.75
CA PRO A 29 -31.70 -22.02 -1.57
C PRO A 29 -30.78 -22.17 -2.78
N GLY A 30 -31.23 -21.70 -3.96
CA GLY A 30 -30.43 -21.75 -5.18
C GLY A 30 -29.07 -21.06 -5.02
N VAL A 31 -28.99 -20.08 -4.12
CA VAL A 31 -27.74 -19.38 -3.79
C VAL A 31 -26.68 -20.28 -3.13
N CYS A 32 -27.10 -21.36 -2.48
CA CYS A 32 -26.25 -22.36 -1.82
C CYS A 32 -25.95 -23.58 -2.72
N ARG A 33 -26.27 -23.53 -4.02
CA ARG A 33 -25.95 -24.63 -4.95
C ARG A 33 -24.45 -24.94 -4.91
N GLY A 34 -24.10 -26.21 -4.68
CA GLY A 34 -22.71 -26.67 -4.58
C GLY A 34 -22.10 -26.54 -3.18
N TRP A 35 -22.85 -26.05 -2.19
CA TRP A 35 -22.42 -26.06 -0.80
C TRP A 35 -22.52 -27.48 -0.22
N ARG A 36 -21.66 -27.77 0.76
CA ARG A 36 -21.74 -29.03 1.51
C ARG A 36 -22.99 -29.00 2.38
N VAL A 37 -23.79 -30.06 2.32
CA VAL A 37 -25.01 -30.21 3.11
C VAL A 37 -24.76 -31.27 4.18
N LEU A 38 -24.93 -30.89 5.44
CA LEU A 38 -24.73 -31.73 6.62
C LEU A 38 -26.07 -31.84 7.36
N PRO A 39 -26.97 -32.74 6.92
CA PRO A 39 -28.22 -32.98 7.62
C PRO A 39 -27.94 -33.66 8.96
N ASP A 40 -28.74 -33.33 9.98
CA ASP A 40 -28.72 -33.98 11.30
C ASP A 40 -27.39 -33.93 12.06
N LEU A 41 -26.42 -33.11 11.61
CA LEU A 41 -25.21 -32.86 12.39
C LEU A 41 -25.58 -32.17 13.72
N LEU A 42 -26.50 -31.20 13.62
CA LEU A 42 -27.15 -30.58 14.76
C LEU A 42 -28.61 -31.07 14.81
N PRO A 43 -29.13 -31.40 16.00
CA PRO A 43 -30.49 -31.92 16.13
C PRO A 43 -31.55 -31.02 15.48
N ALA A 44 -32.49 -31.64 14.76
CA ALA A 44 -33.62 -30.98 14.09
C ALA A 44 -33.22 -29.85 13.11
N SER A 45 -32.07 -29.98 12.45
CA SER A 45 -31.57 -28.95 11.54
C SER A 45 -30.74 -29.50 10.38
N THR A 46 -30.64 -28.69 9.33
CA THR A 46 -29.73 -28.90 8.19
C THR A 46 -28.70 -27.77 8.18
N LEU A 47 -27.41 -28.13 8.21
CA LEU A 47 -26.31 -27.17 8.08
C LEU A 47 -25.75 -27.20 6.64
N LEU A 48 -25.73 -26.05 5.99
CA LEU A 48 -25.11 -25.84 4.69
C LEU A 48 -23.84 -25.01 4.83
N LEU A 49 -22.77 -25.45 4.19
CA LEU A 49 -21.44 -24.83 4.29
C LEU A 49 -20.89 -24.51 2.91
N GLN A 50 -20.51 -23.26 2.72
CA GLN A 50 -19.71 -22.86 1.57
C GLN A 50 -18.41 -23.72 1.53
N PRO A 51 -17.88 -24.06 0.33
CA PRO A 51 -16.74 -24.99 0.23
C PRO A 51 -15.48 -24.60 1.02
N ARG A 52 -15.22 -23.30 1.22
CA ARG A 52 -14.09 -22.78 1.99
C ARG A 52 -14.36 -22.65 3.50
N THR A 53 -15.59 -22.89 3.96
CA THR A 53 -15.93 -22.78 5.40
C THR A 53 -15.27 -23.91 6.19
N VAL A 54 -14.34 -23.60 7.08
CA VAL A 54 -13.78 -24.62 7.97
C VAL A 54 -14.86 -25.05 8.96
N VAL A 55 -14.99 -26.36 9.19
CA VAL A 55 -15.92 -26.93 10.16
C VAL A 55 -15.19 -28.00 10.96
N ALA A 56 -15.35 -27.95 12.27
CA ALA A 56 -15.02 -29.03 13.18
C ALA A 56 -16.23 -29.32 14.07
N HIS A 57 -16.34 -30.55 14.55
CA HIS A 57 -17.39 -30.90 15.48
C HIS A 57 -16.94 -31.99 16.44
N ALA A 58 -17.58 -32.02 17.60
CA ALA A 58 -17.41 -33.08 18.59
C ALA A 58 -18.76 -33.42 19.21
N ARG A 59 -18.94 -34.69 19.56
CA ARG A 59 -20.09 -35.14 20.35
C ARG A 59 -19.66 -35.26 21.80
N GLY A 60 -20.53 -34.85 22.73
CA GLY A 60 -20.32 -35.04 24.15
C GLY A 60 -20.29 -36.53 24.53
N PRO A 61 -19.84 -36.88 25.75
CA PRO A 61 -19.69 -38.27 26.18
C PRO A 61 -20.99 -39.11 26.09
N ALA A 62 -22.15 -38.48 26.31
CA ALA A 62 -23.46 -39.13 26.20
C ALA A 62 -24.05 -39.10 24.77
N ALA A 63 -23.31 -38.58 23.79
CA ALA A 63 -23.71 -38.37 22.40
C ALA A 63 -25.00 -37.56 22.16
N ASP A 64 -25.60 -37.00 23.22
CA ASP A 64 -26.80 -36.16 23.21
C ASP A 64 -26.51 -34.69 22.89
N ARG A 65 -25.25 -34.29 23.06
CA ARG A 65 -24.75 -32.93 22.84
C ARG A 65 -23.79 -32.92 21.66
N VAL A 66 -23.95 -31.97 20.76
CA VAL A 66 -23.03 -31.75 19.64
C VAL A 66 -22.53 -30.32 19.66
N VAL A 67 -21.21 -30.15 19.61
CA VAL A 67 -20.54 -28.86 19.45
C VAL A 67 -19.98 -28.80 18.03
N VAL A 68 -20.27 -27.72 17.31
CA VAL A 68 -19.78 -27.44 15.96
C VAL A 68 -19.10 -26.07 15.97
N LEU A 69 -17.83 -26.02 15.56
CA LEU A 69 -17.09 -24.79 15.36
C LEU A 69 -16.95 -24.53 13.86
N LEU A 70 -17.43 -23.37 13.42
CA LEU A 70 -17.27 -22.87 12.07
C LEU A 70 -16.16 -21.82 12.05
N GLY A 71 -15.23 -21.90 11.11
CA GLY A 71 -14.10 -20.96 10.99
C GLY A 71 -12.84 -21.41 11.72
N HIS A 72 -12.09 -20.45 12.27
CA HIS A 72 -10.75 -20.66 12.85
C HIS A 72 -10.72 -20.20 14.32
N PRO A 73 -11.22 -21.01 15.26
CA PRO A 73 -11.05 -20.76 16.68
C PRO A 73 -9.59 -20.92 17.10
N VAL A 74 -9.15 -20.11 18.06
CA VAL A 74 -7.81 -20.19 18.65
C VAL A 74 -7.94 -20.18 20.17
N ASP A 75 -7.50 -21.25 20.82
CA ASP A 75 -7.36 -21.28 22.27
C ASP A 75 -5.96 -20.77 22.63
N VAL A 76 -5.86 -19.46 22.85
CA VAL A 76 -4.58 -18.77 23.11
C VAL A 76 -3.94 -19.27 24.40
N ALA A 77 -4.75 -19.59 25.41
CA ALA A 77 -4.25 -20.07 26.70
C ALA A 77 -3.65 -21.48 26.59
N ALA A 78 -4.22 -22.34 25.76
CA ALA A 78 -3.70 -23.68 25.51
C ALA A 78 -2.72 -23.76 24.33
N GLY A 79 -2.51 -22.67 23.58
CA GLY A 79 -1.69 -22.67 22.37
C GLY A 79 -2.27 -23.52 21.24
N LEU A 80 -3.59 -23.70 21.18
CA LEU A 80 -4.25 -24.60 20.21
C LEU A 80 -4.88 -23.82 19.06
N THR A 81 -4.69 -24.34 17.85
CA THR A 81 -5.35 -23.88 16.62
C THR A 81 -6.20 -24.98 15.95
N ASP A 82 -6.13 -26.21 16.45
CA ASP A 82 -6.92 -27.33 15.91
C ASP A 82 -8.39 -27.20 16.37
N PRO A 83 -9.33 -26.92 15.45
CA PRO A 83 -10.72 -26.71 15.81
C PRO A 83 -11.42 -27.98 16.31
N THR A 84 -10.96 -29.18 15.97
CA THR A 84 -11.52 -30.45 16.47
C THR A 84 -11.16 -30.68 17.93
N VAL A 85 -9.90 -30.39 18.30
CA VAL A 85 -9.46 -30.48 19.71
C VAL A 85 -10.24 -29.47 20.56
N ILE A 86 -10.38 -28.23 20.07
CA ILE A 86 -11.14 -27.18 20.76
C ILE A 86 -12.63 -27.58 20.89
N ALA A 87 -13.27 -28.06 19.82
CA ALA A 87 -14.66 -28.52 19.87
C ALA A 87 -14.86 -29.67 20.87
N THR A 88 -13.92 -30.61 20.94
CA THR A 88 -13.96 -31.72 21.89
C THR A 88 -13.91 -31.22 23.34
N ARG A 89 -13.00 -30.28 23.63
CA ARG A 89 -12.87 -29.66 24.95
C ARG A 89 -14.14 -28.92 25.36
N LEU A 90 -14.73 -28.13 24.46
CA LEU A 90 -16.01 -27.45 24.69
C LEU A 90 -17.14 -28.46 24.96
N GLY A 91 -17.19 -29.57 24.22
CA GLY A 91 -18.15 -30.66 24.45
C GLY A 91 -18.00 -31.29 25.84
N VAL A 92 -16.77 -31.49 26.32
CA VAL A 92 -16.49 -31.97 27.69
C VAL A 92 -16.94 -30.95 28.73
N THR A 93 -16.64 -29.67 28.54
CA THR A 93 -17.10 -28.62 29.46
C THR A 93 -18.62 -28.53 29.50
N TRP A 94 -19.28 -28.64 28.36
CA TRP A 94 -20.74 -28.66 28.31
C TRP A 94 -21.33 -29.85 29.08
N ALA A 95 -20.78 -31.05 28.87
CA ALA A 95 -21.24 -32.25 29.55
C ALA A 95 -21.04 -32.16 31.08
N ARG A 96 -19.95 -31.54 31.53
CA ARG A 96 -19.60 -31.44 32.96
C ARG A 96 -20.30 -30.29 33.69
N ALA A 97 -20.40 -29.12 33.06
CA ALA A 97 -20.74 -27.86 33.73
C ALA A 97 -21.88 -27.07 33.05
N GLY A 98 -22.51 -27.64 32.02
CA GLY A 98 -23.67 -27.03 31.36
C GLY A 98 -23.31 -26.01 30.28
N ALA A 99 -24.36 -25.49 29.62
CA ALA A 99 -24.21 -24.64 28.44
C ALA A 99 -23.50 -23.32 28.76
N ASP A 100 -23.81 -22.68 29.89
CA ASP A 100 -23.22 -21.39 30.25
C ASP A 100 -21.70 -21.47 30.47
N ALA A 101 -21.22 -22.59 31.04
CA ALA A 101 -19.79 -22.83 31.20
C ALA A 101 -19.08 -23.02 29.85
N MET A 102 -19.71 -23.76 28.91
CA MET A 102 -19.21 -23.91 27.54
C MET A 102 -19.21 -22.57 26.81
N VAL A 103 -20.27 -21.76 26.92
CA VAL A 103 -20.34 -20.42 26.31
C VAL A 103 -19.24 -19.52 26.86
N ARG A 104 -18.97 -19.57 28.16
CA ARG A 104 -17.87 -18.83 28.79
C ARG A 104 -16.51 -19.24 28.25
N GLU A 105 -16.23 -20.55 28.21
CA GLU A 105 -14.97 -21.05 27.67
C GLU A 105 -14.82 -20.73 26.18
N ALA A 106 -15.88 -20.86 25.39
CA ALA A 106 -15.86 -20.48 23.98
C ALA A 106 -15.62 -18.97 23.81
N ALA A 107 -16.21 -18.13 24.66
CA ALA A 107 -16.04 -16.68 24.60
C ALA A 107 -14.60 -16.21 24.88
N ASP A 108 -13.77 -17.03 25.54
CA ASP A 108 -12.35 -16.78 25.77
C ASP A 108 -11.45 -17.20 24.59
N LEU A 109 -12.02 -17.89 23.59
CA LEU A 109 -11.31 -18.22 22.35
C LEU A 109 -11.07 -16.96 21.52
N GLY A 110 -9.84 -16.84 21.01
CA GLY A 110 -9.51 -15.91 19.95
C GLY A 110 -9.88 -16.46 18.57
N GLY A 111 -9.51 -15.73 17.53
CA GLY A 111 -9.65 -16.17 16.14
C GLY A 111 -10.94 -15.70 15.51
N ARG A 112 -11.44 -16.37 14.47
CA ARG A 112 -12.59 -15.89 13.68
C ARG A 112 -13.55 -17.04 13.40
N TRP A 113 -14.62 -17.13 14.18
CA TRP A 113 -15.41 -18.35 14.31
C TRP A 113 -16.87 -18.11 14.73
N THR A 114 -17.68 -19.15 14.58
CA THR A 114 -19.04 -19.24 15.14
C THR A 114 -19.23 -20.61 15.76
N LEU A 115 -19.72 -20.65 17.00
CA LEU A 115 -20.10 -21.87 17.69
C LEU A 115 -21.57 -22.14 17.44
N LEU A 116 -21.88 -23.35 16.98
CA LEU A 116 -23.22 -23.93 17.00
C LEU A 116 -23.20 -25.10 17.98
N ALA A 117 -24.16 -25.17 18.90
CA ALA A 117 -24.23 -26.25 19.86
C ALA A 117 -25.66 -26.76 19.97
N GLY A 118 -25.88 -28.07 19.93
CA GLY A 118 -27.21 -28.66 19.95
C GLY A 118 -27.36 -29.79 20.97
N VAL A 119 -28.53 -29.86 21.62
CA VAL A 119 -28.93 -30.98 22.48
C VAL A 119 -30.14 -31.68 21.88
N GLY A 120 -29.97 -32.95 21.55
CA GLY A 120 -31.04 -33.78 21.01
C GLY A 120 -31.90 -34.39 22.12
N ALA A 121 -33.17 -34.65 21.81
CA ALA A 121 -33.95 -35.59 22.59
C ALA A 121 -33.28 -36.98 22.47
N LEU A 122 -32.64 -37.45 23.54
CA LEU A 122 -32.10 -38.81 23.63
C LEU A 122 -33.15 -39.80 23.12
N ARG A 123 -32.88 -40.44 21.97
CA ARG A 123 -33.51 -41.73 21.68
C ARG A 123 -32.85 -42.72 22.63
N THR A 124 -33.50 -43.05 23.74
CA THR A 124 -33.19 -44.28 24.48
C THR A 124 -33.46 -45.43 23.53
N VAL A 125 -32.45 -45.84 22.77
CA VAL A 125 -32.45 -47.13 22.08
C VAL A 125 -32.33 -48.13 23.21
N GLY A 126 -33.46 -48.68 23.63
CA GLY A 126 -33.52 -49.67 24.70
C GLY A 126 -32.56 -50.82 24.38
N ALA A 127 -31.63 -51.05 25.29
CA ALA A 127 -30.99 -52.35 25.42
C ALA A 127 -32.12 -53.39 25.53
N GLN A 128 -32.01 -54.45 24.73
CA GLN A 128 -32.97 -55.55 24.68
C GLN A 128 -33.32 -56.04 26.09
N GLY A 129 -34.61 -56.02 26.43
CA GLY A 129 -35.16 -56.79 27.54
C GLY A 129 -35.99 -56.01 28.55
N ASP A 130 -37.12 -55.43 28.14
CA ASP A 130 -38.41 -55.72 28.79
C ASP A 130 -39.56 -55.09 27.99
N VAL A 131 -40.56 -55.89 27.60
CA VAL A 131 -41.65 -55.50 26.67
C VAL A 131 -42.84 -54.86 27.40
N GLY A 132 -42.68 -54.47 28.67
CA GLY A 132 -43.81 -54.23 29.57
C GLY A 132 -44.39 -52.81 29.69
N ASP A 133 -43.60 -51.73 29.59
CA ASP A 133 -44.09 -50.40 29.97
C ASP A 133 -43.71 -49.30 28.97
N ARG A 134 -44.50 -49.18 27.89
CA ARG A 134 -44.49 -48.04 26.97
C ARG A 134 -45.17 -46.83 27.63
N ARG A 135 -44.60 -46.31 28.72
CA ARG A 135 -44.94 -44.95 29.15
C ARG A 135 -44.38 -43.99 28.10
N SER A 136 -45.31 -43.29 27.46
CA SER A 136 -45.15 -42.15 26.58
C SER A 136 -43.95 -41.28 26.98
N LEU A 137 -42.81 -41.48 26.30
CA LEU A 137 -41.71 -40.51 26.33
C LEU A 137 -42.22 -39.28 25.57
N GLU A 138 -42.70 -38.29 26.34
CA GLU A 138 -43.00 -36.94 25.87
C GLU A 138 -41.84 -36.46 24.97
N PRO A 139 -42.11 -35.99 23.73
CA PRO A 139 -41.07 -35.47 22.85
C PRO A 139 -40.36 -34.31 23.54
N ARG A 140 -39.13 -34.54 24.02
CA ARG A 140 -38.32 -33.46 24.60
C ARG A 140 -37.99 -32.44 23.51
N ALA A 141 -38.14 -31.17 23.83
CA ALA A 141 -37.73 -30.09 22.95
C ALA A 141 -36.22 -30.19 22.66
N THR A 142 -35.86 -29.91 21.42
CA THR A 142 -34.47 -29.80 20.98
C THR A 142 -34.01 -28.36 21.20
N GLU A 143 -32.78 -28.20 21.70
CA GLU A 143 -32.19 -26.87 21.90
C GLU A 143 -30.99 -26.68 20.96
N LEU A 144 -30.92 -25.52 20.31
CA LEU A 144 -29.75 -25.07 19.56
C LEU A 144 -29.26 -23.71 20.09
N LEU A 145 -27.96 -23.58 20.26
CA LEU A 145 -27.28 -22.37 20.68
C LEU A 145 -26.34 -21.88 19.57
N VAL A 146 -26.32 -20.58 19.35
CA VAL A 146 -25.40 -19.92 18.41
C VAL A 146 -24.66 -18.82 19.14
N VAL A 147 -23.34 -18.92 19.17
CA VAL A 147 -22.45 -17.95 19.83
C VAL A 147 -21.45 -17.42 18.80
N PRO A 148 -21.44 -16.10 18.55
CA PRO A 148 -20.44 -15.49 17.68
C PRO A 148 -19.09 -15.38 18.40
N ASP A 149 -18.00 -15.24 17.63
CA ASP A 149 -16.71 -14.83 18.17
C ASP A 149 -16.74 -13.43 18.82
N THR A 150 -15.61 -13.03 19.42
CA THR A 150 -15.44 -11.80 20.20
C THR A 150 -16.07 -10.56 19.56
N HIS A 151 -15.91 -10.32 18.26
CA HIS A 151 -16.47 -9.16 17.53
C HIS A 151 -17.60 -9.53 16.56
N ALA A 152 -18.18 -10.74 16.65
CA ALA A 152 -19.09 -11.28 15.63
C ALA A 152 -18.54 -11.10 14.21
N SER A 153 -17.23 -11.29 14.09
CA SER A 153 -16.48 -11.04 12.86
C SER A 153 -16.71 -12.11 11.79
N GLN A 154 -17.12 -13.31 12.22
CA GLN A 154 -17.99 -14.18 11.44
C GLN A 154 -19.45 -13.89 11.86
N PRO A 155 -20.19 -13.12 11.05
CA PRO A 155 -21.47 -12.55 11.47
C PRO A 155 -22.55 -13.62 11.59
N VAL A 156 -23.56 -13.35 12.41
CA VAL A 156 -24.73 -14.21 12.59
C VAL A 156 -25.97 -13.38 12.30
N HIS A 157 -26.77 -13.81 11.33
CA HIS A 157 -28.08 -13.24 11.01
C HIS A 157 -29.15 -14.28 11.26
N VAL A 158 -30.34 -13.87 11.71
CA VAL A 158 -31.41 -14.80 12.05
C VAL A 158 -32.79 -14.21 11.74
N ALA A 159 -33.69 -15.08 11.30
CA ALA A 159 -35.12 -14.81 11.21
C ALA A 159 -35.92 -16.10 11.41
N SER A 160 -37.18 -15.92 11.80
CA SER A 160 -38.13 -17.01 12.03
C SER A 160 -39.47 -16.68 11.38
N THR A 161 -40.11 -17.70 10.81
CA THR A 161 -41.53 -17.71 10.45
C THR A 161 -42.28 -18.66 11.41
N ALA A 162 -43.60 -18.81 11.23
CA ALA A 162 -44.38 -19.72 12.08
C ALA A 162 -43.89 -21.18 12.07
N ARG A 163 -43.24 -21.64 10.98
CA ARG A 163 -42.85 -23.05 10.79
C ARG A 163 -41.36 -23.27 10.54
N SER A 164 -40.59 -22.19 10.37
CA SER A 164 -39.20 -22.28 9.93
C SER A 164 -38.33 -21.26 10.62
N THR A 165 -37.06 -21.58 10.80
CA THR A 165 -36.04 -20.62 11.25
C THR A 165 -34.78 -20.81 10.42
N ALA A 166 -34.13 -19.70 10.06
CA ALA A 166 -32.87 -19.71 9.36
C ALA A 166 -31.85 -18.83 10.08
N ILE A 167 -30.62 -19.33 10.19
CA ILE A 167 -29.47 -18.60 10.76
C ILE A 167 -28.32 -18.67 9.76
N ALA A 168 -27.69 -17.55 9.43
CA ALA A 168 -26.63 -17.54 8.41
C ALA A 168 -25.57 -16.47 8.62
N SER A 169 -24.46 -16.62 7.90
CA SER A 169 -23.38 -15.62 7.83
C SER A 169 -23.69 -14.40 6.97
N ALA A 170 -24.86 -14.35 6.32
CA ALA A 170 -25.27 -13.19 5.53
C ALA A 170 -26.80 -13.03 5.61
N PRO A 171 -27.32 -11.80 5.60
CA PRO A 171 -28.75 -11.57 5.71
C PRO A 171 -29.52 -12.06 4.47
N SER A 172 -28.90 -11.99 3.29
CA SER A 172 -29.46 -12.50 2.03
C SER A 172 -29.68 -14.02 2.06
N LEU A 173 -28.79 -14.78 2.71
CA LEU A 173 -28.96 -16.23 2.86
C LEU A 173 -30.18 -16.58 3.72
N VAL A 174 -30.41 -15.82 4.81
CA VAL A 174 -31.61 -15.97 5.65
C VAL A 174 -32.87 -15.59 4.89
N ALA A 175 -32.83 -14.45 4.18
CA ALA A 175 -33.96 -13.97 3.41
C ALA A 175 -34.36 -14.95 2.29
N ASP A 176 -33.41 -15.43 1.50
CA ASP A 176 -33.66 -16.38 0.43
C ASP A 176 -34.20 -17.71 0.97
N ALA A 177 -33.69 -18.19 2.12
CA ALA A 177 -34.14 -19.42 2.75
C ALA A 177 -35.58 -19.36 3.29
N LEU A 178 -36.05 -18.17 3.64
CA LEU A 178 -37.38 -17.98 4.21
C LEU A 178 -38.35 -17.24 3.28
N GLY A 179 -37.91 -16.88 2.07
CA GLY A 179 -38.69 -16.08 1.11
C GLY A 179 -39.01 -14.67 1.60
N LEU A 180 -38.10 -14.05 2.36
CA LEU A 180 -38.31 -12.70 2.92
C LEU A 180 -37.93 -11.62 1.90
N GLY A 181 -38.77 -10.58 1.80
CA GLY A 181 -38.55 -9.46 0.90
C GLY A 181 -37.46 -8.49 1.36
N VAL A 182 -37.02 -7.64 0.43
CA VAL A 182 -36.18 -6.48 0.73
C VAL A 182 -36.96 -5.48 1.57
N ASP A 183 -36.29 -4.88 2.56
CA ASP A 183 -36.82 -3.76 3.33
C ASP A 183 -36.45 -2.45 2.64
N GLU A 184 -37.35 -1.96 1.78
CA GLU A 184 -37.15 -0.70 1.03
C GLU A 184 -36.95 0.49 1.97
N ARG A 185 -37.61 0.48 3.14
CA ARG A 185 -37.46 1.56 4.13
C ARG A 185 -36.06 1.56 4.73
N ALA A 186 -35.49 0.39 5.01
CA ALA A 186 -34.09 0.28 5.41
C ALA A 186 -33.15 0.87 4.34
N LEU A 187 -33.41 0.63 3.05
CA LEU A 187 -32.59 1.20 1.97
C LEU A 187 -32.70 2.72 1.88
N GLU A 188 -33.90 3.28 2.01
CA GLU A 188 -34.13 4.73 2.07
C GLU A 188 -33.39 5.39 3.25
N LEU A 189 -33.43 4.74 4.42
CA LEU A 189 -32.71 5.20 5.60
C LEU A 189 -31.20 5.22 5.35
N LEU A 190 -30.65 4.20 4.72
CA LEU A 190 -29.23 4.17 4.38
C LEU A 190 -28.86 5.29 3.39
N VAL A 191 -29.70 5.57 2.40
CA VAL A 191 -29.49 6.70 1.47
C VAL A 191 -29.48 8.03 2.25
N THR A 192 -30.44 8.21 3.17
CA THR A 192 -30.51 9.37 4.06
C THR A 192 -29.24 9.52 4.90
N LEU A 193 -28.78 8.44 5.52
CA LEU A 193 -27.55 8.42 6.30
C LEU A 193 -26.32 8.74 5.45
N ARG A 194 -26.20 8.17 4.24
CA ARG A 194 -25.07 8.44 3.33
C ARG A 194 -25.01 9.91 2.90
N HIS A 195 -26.18 10.55 2.73
CA HIS A 195 -26.25 11.98 2.43
C HIS A 195 -25.82 12.82 3.65
N ARG A 196 -26.38 12.57 4.84
CA ARG A 196 -26.07 13.32 6.06
C ARG A 196 -24.64 13.10 6.57
N MET A 197 -24.06 11.93 6.29
CA MET A 197 -22.73 11.50 6.72
C MET A 197 -21.74 11.41 5.55
N ALA A 198 -21.90 12.25 4.51
CA ALA A 198 -21.06 12.23 3.33
C ALA A 198 -19.55 12.20 3.67
N GLY A 199 -18.82 11.26 3.06
CA GLY A 199 -17.39 11.03 3.33
C GLY A 199 -17.09 10.22 4.60
N ARG A 200 -18.11 9.78 5.35
CA ARG A 200 -17.97 8.89 6.52
C ARG A 200 -18.46 7.48 6.22
N VAL A 201 -17.99 6.54 7.02
CA VAL A 201 -18.49 5.15 7.00
C VAL A 201 -19.97 5.14 7.40
N THR A 202 -20.80 4.51 6.59
CA THR A 202 -22.25 4.41 6.82
C THR A 202 -22.70 2.95 6.71
N TYR A 203 -23.55 2.52 7.63
CA TYR A 203 -24.17 1.18 7.68
C TYR A 203 -25.56 1.29 8.31
N LEU A 204 -26.37 0.23 8.21
CA LEU A 204 -27.67 0.15 8.90
C LEU A 204 -27.45 -0.12 10.40
N PRO A 205 -27.88 0.80 11.29
CA PRO A 205 -27.64 0.67 12.73
C PRO A 205 -28.59 -0.31 13.42
N GLY A 206 -28.33 -0.54 14.71
CA GLY A 206 -29.13 -1.41 15.55
C GLY A 206 -28.99 -2.86 15.13
N LEU A 207 -30.12 -3.56 15.03
CA LEU A 207 -30.18 -4.96 14.58
C LEU A 207 -30.59 -5.10 13.10
N ARG A 208 -31.07 -4.01 12.48
CA ARG A 208 -31.73 -3.94 11.16
C ARG A 208 -30.82 -4.32 9.99
N THR A 209 -31.33 -5.15 9.08
CA THR A 209 -30.66 -5.48 7.82
C THR A 209 -31.42 -4.90 6.62
N ALA A 210 -31.01 -5.23 5.39
CA ALA A 210 -31.71 -4.81 4.19
C ALA A 210 -32.94 -5.69 3.85
N TYR A 211 -33.34 -6.59 4.74
CA TYR A 211 -34.39 -7.58 4.52
C TYR A 211 -35.39 -7.59 5.68
N LEU A 212 -36.66 -7.76 5.34
CA LEU A 212 -37.77 -7.75 6.29
C LEU A 212 -37.63 -8.90 7.29
N GLY A 213 -37.68 -8.57 8.59
CA GLY A 213 -37.61 -9.57 9.67
C GLY A 213 -36.26 -10.26 9.86
N VAL A 214 -35.24 -9.91 9.05
CA VAL A 214 -33.88 -10.43 9.20
C VAL A 214 -33.06 -9.48 10.05
N GLU A 215 -32.49 -10.02 11.12
CA GLU A 215 -31.76 -9.24 12.11
C GLU A 215 -30.38 -9.84 12.33
N ALA A 216 -29.37 -8.99 12.53
CA ALA A 216 -28.05 -9.48 12.89
C ALA A 216 -27.88 -9.52 14.41
N LEU A 217 -27.20 -10.56 14.87
CA LEU A 217 -26.75 -10.72 16.24
C LEU A 217 -25.52 -9.86 16.47
N VAL A 218 -25.57 -9.00 17.48
CA VAL A 218 -24.42 -8.21 17.90
C VAL A 218 -23.43 -9.07 18.70
N PRO A 219 -22.14 -8.67 18.77
CA PRO A 219 -21.18 -9.22 19.73
C PRO A 219 -21.76 -9.32 21.14
N ASN A 220 -21.20 -10.22 21.95
CA ASN A 220 -21.57 -10.40 23.37
C ASN A 220 -22.99 -10.93 23.61
N SER A 221 -23.71 -11.27 22.54
CA SER A 221 -25.04 -11.87 22.57
C SER A 221 -25.04 -13.23 21.90
N LEU A 222 -25.99 -14.08 22.29
CA LEU A 222 -26.21 -15.40 21.69
C LEU A 222 -27.66 -15.56 21.24
N VAL A 223 -27.88 -16.51 20.35
CA VAL A 223 -29.21 -17.00 19.99
C VAL A 223 -29.43 -18.36 20.66
N ARG A 224 -30.60 -18.54 21.26
CA ARG A 224 -31.11 -19.83 21.74
C ARG A 224 -32.38 -20.16 20.95
N LEU A 225 -32.40 -21.32 20.32
CA LEU A 225 -33.55 -21.88 19.63
C LEU A 225 -34.06 -23.09 20.39
N THR A 226 -35.36 -23.10 20.67
CA THR A 226 -36.04 -24.28 21.21
C THR A 226 -37.02 -24.78 20.15
N VAL A 227 -36.81 -26.01 19.69
CA VAL A 227 -37.63 -26.68 18.67
C VAL A 227 -38.45 -27.76 19.35
N GLY A 228 -39.77 -27.58 19.40
CA GLY A 228 -40.68 -28.53 20.01
C GLY A 228 -41.95 -28.75 19.18
N PRO A 229 -42.91 -29.54 19.69
CA PRO A 229 -44.18 -29.81 19.00
C PRO A 229 -44.99 -28.54 18.68
N GLY A 230 -44.86 -27.51 19.52
CA GLY A 230 -45.51 -26.20 19.35
C GLY A 230 -44.79 -25.23 18.39
N GLY A 231 -43.75 -25.66 17.69
CA GLY A 231 -42.98 -24.83 16.76
C GLY A 231 -41.58 -24.47 17.28
N THR A 232 -40.99 -23.42 16.68
CA THR A 232 -39.65 -22.93 17.04
C THR A 232 -39.76 -21.64 17.83
N GLN A 233 -39.16 -21.61 19.02
CA GLN A 233 -39.00 -20.40 19.82
C GLN A 233 -37.58 -19.86 19.68
N LEU A 234 -37.46 -18.56 19.38
CA LEU A 234 -36.20 -17.84 19.24
C LEU A 234 -36.04 -16.87 20.39
N GLU A 235 -34.98 -17.06 21.19
CA GLU A 235 -34.56 -16.14 22.24
C GLU A 235 -33.19 -15.55 21.88
N ARG A 236 -33.01 -14.26 22.18
CA ARG A 236 -31.72 -13.59 22.10
C ARG A 236 -31.39 -13.00 23.46
N ARG A 237 -30.17 -13.24 23.92
CA ARG A 237 -29.71 -12.70 25.20
C ARG A 237 -28.25 -12.30 25.14
N ARG A 238 -27.92 -11.24 25.88
CA ARG A 238 -26.55 -10.89 26.23
C ARG A 238 -25.98 -11.98 27.15
N PHE A 239 -24.80 -12.50 26.84
CA PHE A 239 -24.11 -13.49 27.70
C PHE A 239 -22.89 -12.91 28.42
N TRP A 240 -22.36 -11.78 27.94
CA TRP A 240 -21.20 -11.08 28.51
C TRP A 240 -21.60 -9.66 28.93
N PRO A 241 -21.07 -9.10 30.03
CA PRO A 241 -19.93 -9.57 30.83
C PRO A 241 -20.22 -10.71 31.80
N PHE A 242 -19.17 -11.49 32.08
CA PHE A 242 -19.23 -12.63 33.02
C PHE A 242 -18.84 -12.27 34.46
N ARG A 243 -18.21 -11.10 34.63
CA ARG A 243 -17.68 -10.57 35.89
C ARG A 243 -17.60 -9.05 35.80
N PRO A 244 -17.64 -8.34 36.94
CA PRO A 244 -17.42 -6.91 36.96
C PRO A 244 -16.04 -6.51 36.44
N ARG A 245 -15.97 -5.37 35.75
CA ARG A 245 -14.71 -4.77 35.32
C ARG A 245 -13.91 -4.34 36.55
N VAL A 246 -12.65 -4.79 36.62
CA VAL A 246 -11.69 -4.33 37.62
C VAL A 246 -10.73 -3.34 36.97
N ALA A 247 -10.65 -2.13 37.50
CA ALA A 247 -9.68 -1.14 37.04
C ALA A 247 -8.27 -1.48 37.55
N ARG A 248 -7.29 -1.51 36.65
CA ARG A 248 -5.88 -1.79 36.97
C ARG A 248 -5.02 -0.59 36.57
N THR A 249 -4.34 0.01 37.54
CA THR A 249 -3.49 1.20 37.32
C THR A 249 -2.02 0.87 37.10
N ASP A 250 -1.61 -0.36 37.43
CA ASP A 250 -0.27 -0.86 37.14
C ASP A 250 -0.14 -1.14 35.63
N VAL A 251 0.53 -0.23 34.92
CA VAL A 251 0.74 -0.34 33.47
C VAL A 251 1.73 -1.45 33.14
N ASP A 252 2.71 -1.74 33.99
CA ASP A 252 3.71 -2.78 33.76
C ASP A 252 3.07 -4.16 33.78
N GLU A 253 2.24 -4.41 34.80
CA GLU A 253 1.53 -5.67 34.96
C GLU A 253 0.52 -5.91 33.82
N VAL A 254 -0.25 -4.88 33.45
CA VAL A 254 -1.20 -4.98 32.35
C VAL A 254 -0.49 -5.11 31.00
N TYR A 255 0.64 -4.43 30.81
CA TYR A 255 1.43 -4.55 29.60
C TYR A 255 2.04 -5.94 29.43
N ALA A 256 2.56 -6.54 30.51
CA ALA A 256 3.10 -7.90 30.46
C ALA A 256 2.02 -8.90 29.97
N ALA A 257 0.83 -8.84 30.56
CA ALA A 257 -0.30 -9.68 30.17
C ALA A 257 -0.78 -9.40 28.73
N PHE A 258 -0.87 -8.13 28.34
CA PHE A 258 -1.21 -7.72 26.97
C PHE A 258 -0.21 -8.26 25.96
N ARG A 259 1.09 -8.03 26.18
CA ARG A 259 2.18 -8.42 25.28
C ARG A 259 2.21 -9.93 25.10
N GLU A 260 2.19 -10.69 26.20
CA GLU A 260 2.19 -12.15 26.17
C GLU A 260 1.02 -12.68 25.34
N ARG A 261 -0.20 -12.26 25.67
CA ARG A 261 -1.40 -12.76 25.02
C ARG A 261 -1.51 -12.30 23.56
N PHE A 262 -1.22 -11.04 23.27
CA PHE A 262 -1.30 -10.49 21.92
C PHE A 262 -0.29 -11.12 20.96
N VAL A 263 0.97 -11.32 21.41
CA VAL A 263 1.99 -12.00 20.62
C VAL A 263 1.61 -13.45 20.40
N ALA A 264 1.19 -14.17 21.45
CA ALA A 264 0.76 -15.57 21.33
C ALA A 264 -0.42 -15.71 20.34
N HIS A 265 -1.46 -14.88 20.47
CA HIS A 265 -2.60 -14.91 19.56
C HIS A 265 -2.20 -14.59 18.12
N THR A 266 -1.41 -13.53 17.92
CA THR A 266 -0.93 -13.12 16.59
C THR A 266 -0.10 -14.24 15.93
N THR A 267 0.80 -14.88 16.68
CA THR A 267 1.61 -16.00 16.19
C THR A 267 0.74 -17.20 15.81
N LEU A 268 -0.23 -17.57 16.64
CA LEU A 268 -1.15 -18.68 16.36
C LEU A 268 -1.99 -18.42 15.11
N LEU A 269 -2.49 -17.18 14.92
CA LEU A 269 -3.21 -16.80 13.70
C LEU A 269 -2.31 -16.81 12.47
N ALA A 270 -1.09 -16.29 12.59
CA ALA A 270 -0.11 -16.30 11.51
C ALA A 270 0.28 -17.72 11.09
N GLY A 271 0.25 -18.68 12.01
CA GLY A 271 0.54 -20.10 11.74
C GLY A 271 -0.55 -20.85 10.98
N LEU A 272 -1.73 -20.25 10.73
CA LEU A 272 -2.83 -20.90 10.00
C LEU A 272 -2.63 -20.91 8.47
N GLY A 273 -1.60 -20.25 7.94
CA GLY A 273 -1.25 -20.22 6.51
C GLY A 273 -0.07 -19.29 6.23
N ARG A 274 0.17 -18.89 4.97
CA ARG A 274 1.21 -17.89 4.68
C ARG A 274 0.75 -16.52 5.20
N PRO A 275 1.42 -15.92 6.19
CA PRO A 275 0.88 -14.74 6.88
C PRO A 275 1.14 -13.47 6.08
N VAL A 276 0.14 -12.59 6.05
CA VAL A 276 0.23 -11.27 5.43
C VAL A 276 -0.41 -10.24 6.35
N VAL A 277 0.18 -9.06 6.52
CA VAL A 277 -0.41 -7.98 7.33
C VAL A 277 -0.92 -6.85 6.45
N SER A 278 -2.18 -6.46 6.62
CA SER A 278 -2.65 -5.16 6.09
C SER A 278 -2.11 -4.04 6.97
N LEU A 279 -1.07 -3.36 6.48
CA LEU A 279 -0.33 -2.34 7.20
C LEU A 279 -0.74 -0.94 6.75
N THR A 280 -0.85 -0.03 7.69
CA THR A 280 -1.17 1.38 7.48
C THR A 280 -0.18 2.24 8.26
N GLY A 281 -0.28 3.56 8.12
CA GLY A 281 0.41 4.51 8.99
C GLY A 281 -0.18 4.58 10.40
N GLY A 282 -1.30 3.90 10.69
CA GLY A 282 -1.94 3.89 12.02
C GLY A 282 -1.25 2.96 13.03
N LEU A 283 -1.33 3.28 14.33
CA LEU A 283 -0.65 2.51 15.39
C LEU A 283 -1.08 1.05 15.46
N ASP A 284 -2.37 0.78 15.28
CA ASP A 284 -2.98 -0.53 15.45
C ASP A 284 -2.37 -1.58 14.49
N SER A 285 -2.14 -1.18 13.25
CA SER A 285 -1.50 -2.04 12.23
C SER A 285 0.00 -2.15 12.41
N ARG A 286 0.68 -1.11 12.91
CA ARG A 286 2.09 -1.17 13.29
C ARG A 286 2.34 -2.16 14.41
N VAL A 287 1.51 -2.14 15.46
CA VAL A 287 1.60 -3.08 16.60
C VAL A 287 1.38 -4.52 16.15
N THR A 288 0.39 -4.73 15.28
CA THR A 288 0.16 -6.05 14.67
C THR A 288 1.36 -6.49 13.83
N ALA A 289 1.90 -5.62 12.96
CA ALA A 289 3.07 -5.94 12.15
C ALA A 289 4.30 -6.23 13.00
N ALA A 290 4.52 -5.48 14.09
CA ALA A 290 5.62 -5.69 15.01
C ALA A 290 5.54 -7.05 15.72
N ALA A 291 4.35 -7.43 16.20
CA ALA A 291 4.12 -8.75 16.79
C ALA A 291 4.24 -9.89 15.76
N ALA A 292 3.78 -9.67 14.53
CA ALA A 292 3.81 -10.68 13.46
C ALA A 292 5.16 -10.79 12.73
N ALA A 293 6.04 -9.79 12.82
CA ALA A 293 7.29 -9.70 12.05
C ALA A 293 8.19 -10.95 12.13
N PRO A 294 8.37 -11.61 13.28
CA PRO A 294 9.13 -12.86 13.34
C PRO A 294 8.54 -13.96 12.44
N VAL A 295 7.21 -14.14 12.47
CA VAL A 295 6.52 -15.17 11.69
C VAL A 295 6.43 -14.79 10.21
N LEU A 296 6.19 -13.51 9.90
CA LEU A 296 6.23 -13.00 8.52
C LEU A 296 7.56 -13.33 7.85
N ARG A 297 8.69 -13.04 8.53
CA ARG A 297 10.01 -13.35 7.97
C ARG A 297 10.29 -14.85 7.85
N ALA A 298 9.81 -15.64 8.81
CA ALA A 298 10.03 -17.09 8.81
C ALA A 298 9.19 -17.84 7.76
N ALA A 299 8.05 -17.28 7.35
CA ALA A 299 7.06 -17.95 6.50
C ALA A 299 6.86 -17.27 5.14
N ASP A 300 7.86 -16.55 4.62
CA ASP A 300 7.77 -15.79 3.35
C ASP A 300 6.53 -14.87 3.29
N GLY A 301 6.18 -14.31 4.44
CA GLY A 301 5.08 -13.39 4.64
C GLY A 301 5.47 -11.96 4.31
N PHE A 302 4.46 -11.12 4.05
CA PHE A 302 4.67 -9.73 3.67
C PHE A 302 3.61 -8.80 4.23
N ALA A 303 3.85 -7.50 4.13
CA ALA A 303 2.89 -6.45 4.46
C ALA A 303 2.33 -5.80 3.20
N PHE A 304 1.11 -5.28 3.26
CA PHE A 304 0.57 -4.47 2.18
C PHE A 304 -0.30 -3.31 2.65
N THR A 305 -0.41 -2.30 1.81
CA THR A 305 -1.38 -1.19 1.95
C THR A 305 -2.11 -1.04 0.63
N TYR A 306 -3.39 -0.70 0.61
CA TYR A 306 -4.05 -0.30 -0.64
C TYR A 306 -4.14 1.21 -0.74
N LEU A 307 -3.97 1.74 -1.95
CA LEU A 307 -4.05 3.17 -2.22
C LEU A 307 -5.06 3.44 -3.33
N ASN A 308 -5.99 4.35 -3.07
CA ASN A 308 -6.81 4.97 -4.12
C ASN A 308 -6.04 6.15 -4.72
N PRO A 309 -5.65 6.10 -6.00
CA PRO A 309 -4.91 7.19 -6.64
C PRO A 309 -5.61 8.55 -6.54
N ARG A 310 -6.95 8.56 -6.44
CA ARG A 310 -7.72 9.80 -6.25
C ARG A 310 -7.57 10.38 -4.85
N ASP A 311 -7.44 9.52 -3.84
CA ASP A 311 -7.30 9.97 -2.45
C ASP A 311 -5.88 10.45 -2.18
N ALA A 312 -4.88 9.83 -2.83
CA ALA A 312 -3.54 10.38 -2.92
C ALA A 312 -3.61 11.82 -3.45
N ALA A 313 -4.18 12.06 -4.64
CA ALA A 313 -4.27 13.39 -5.25
C ALA A 313 -5.00 14.45 -4.41
N ARG A 314 -5.93 14.05 -3.54
CA ARG A 314 -6.77 14.98 -2.76
C ARG A 314 -6.22 15.36 -1.40
N GLY A 315 -5.33 14.56 -0.80
CA GLY A 315 -4.89 14.82 0.57
C GLY A 315 -3.62 14.09 0.96
N GLU A 316 -2.92 14.61 1.98
CA GLU A 316 -1.66 14.03 2.45
C GLU A 316 -1.86 12.77 3.29
N ALA A 317 -3.01 12.62 3.94
CA ALA A 317 -3.28 11.48 4.81
C ALA A 317 -3.06 10.13 4.09
N ALA A 318 -3.55 9.99 2.86
CA ALA A 318 -3.37 8.77 2.07
C ALA A 318 -1.89 8.55 1.65
N VAL A 319 -1.13 9.64 1.46
CA VAL A 319 0.30 9.58 1.14
C VAL A 319 1.09 9.14 2.38
N GLN A 320 0.83 9.77 3.52
CA GLN A 320 1.46 9.46 4.81
C GLN A 320 1.13 8.04 5.27
N ASP A 321 -0.06 7.52 4.93
CA ASP A 321 -0.43 6.15 5.23
C ASP A 321 0.47 5.14 4.50
N VAL A 322 0.74 5.36 3.21
CA VAL A 322 1.61 4.50 2.40
C VAL A 322 3.07 4.63 2.81
N VAL A 323 3.57 5.86 2.98
CA VAL A 323 4.96 6.10 3.42
C VAL A 323 5.19 5.51 4.80
N GLY A 324 4.30 5.81 5.75
CA GLY A 324 4.38 5.29 7.11
C GLY A 324 4.31 3.77 7.17
N ALA A 325 3.43 3.13 6.40
CA ALA A 325 3.37 1.67 6.32
C ALA A 325 4.69 1.08 5.77
N ARG A 326 5.25 1.68 4.71
CA ARG A 326 6.51 1.22 4.12
C ARG A 326 7.69 1.34 5.06
N ASP A 327 7.82 2.48 5.74
CA ASP A 327 8.90 2.70 6.69
C ASP A 327 8.85 1.71 7.84
N ILE A 328 7.66 1.38 8.32
CA ILE A 328 7.47 0.39 9.38
C ILE A 328 7.83 -1.00 8.90
N ALA A 329 7.33 -1.42 7.73
CA ALA A 329 7.67 -2.73 7.16
C ALA A 329 9.19 -2.88 6.95
N ARG A 330 9.85 -1.82 6.45
CA ARG A 330 11.31 -1.78 6.27
C ARG A 330 12.05 -1.90 7.60
N GLN A 331 11.66 -1.16 8.64
CA GLN A 331 12.26 -1.26 9.98
C GLN A 331 12.11 -2.67 10.56
N LEU A 332 11.01 -3.35 10.24
CA LEU A 332 10.75 -4.73 10.66
C LEU A 332 11.43 -5.79 9.76
N GLY A 333 12.05 -5.39 8.65
CA GLY A 333 12.61 -6.32 7.67
C GLY A 333 11.56 -7.19 6.98
N VAL A 334 10.36 -6.64 6.76
CA VAL A 334 9.25 -7.32 6.09
C VAL A 334 9.02 -6.69 4.70
N PRO A 335 8.89 -7.48 3.62
CA PRO A 335 8.54 -6.96 2.30
C PRO A 335 7.22 -6.19 2.32
N HIS A 336 7.13 -5.06 1.61
CA HIS A 336 5.91 -4.25 1.55
C HIS A 336 5.43 -3.98 0.12
N ARG A 337 4.13 -4.16 -0.07
CA ARG A 337 3.45 -3.94 -1.35
C ARG A 337 2.34 -2.90 -1.25
N VAL A 338 2.21 -2.07 -2.28
CA VAL A 338 1.05 -1.17 -2.41
C VAL A 338 0.08 -1.76 -3.43
N LEU A 339 -1.16 -2.02 -3.03
CA LEU A 339 -2.22 -2.50 -3.91
C LEU A 339 -2.98 -1.34 -4.54
N GLN A 340 -3.40 -1.50 -5.80
CA GLN A 340 -4.15 -0.47 -6.49
C GLN A 340 -5.65 -0.61 -6.23
N TRP A 341 -6.21 0.31 -5.46
CA TRP A 341 -7.67 0.44 -5.37
C TRP A 341 -8.24 0.83 -6.74
N ARG A 342 -9.27 0.08 -7.18
CA ARG A 342 -9.98 0.31 -8.45
C ARG A 342 -11.38 -0.28 -8.40
N GLN A 343 -12.31 0.26 -9.18
CA GLN A 343 -13.65 -0.32 -9.29
C GLN A 343 -13.62 -1.55 -10.21
N PRO A 344 -14.41 -2.61 -9.92
CA PRO A 344 -14.53 -3.74 -10.83
C PRO A 344 -15.24 -3.31 -12.12
N PRO A 345 -14.81 -3.81 -13.29
CA PRO A 345 -15.60 -3.68 -14.50
C PRO A 345 -16.98 -4.27 -14.29
N GLY A 346 -18.03 -3.59 -14.76
CA GLY A 346 -19.40 -4.08 -14.65
C GLY A 346 -19.56 -5.44 -15.33
N GLY A 347 -20.24 -6.38 -14.65
CA GLY A 347 -20.45 -7.73 -15.15
C GLY A 347 -19.22 -8.64 -15.14
N SER A 348 -18.06 -8.18 -14.67
CA SER A 348 -16.92 -9.06 -14.40
C SER A 348 -17.27 -10.09 -13.30
N THR A 349 -16.54 -11.21 -13.26
CA THR A 349 -16.68 -12.23 -12.20
C THR A 349 -16.69 -11.61 -10.80
N PHE A 350 -15.80 -10.64 -10.54
CA PHE A 350 -15.76 -9.97 -9.25
C PHE A 350 -16.98 -9.07 -8.98
N ASP A 351 -17.49 -8.36 -9.98
CA ASP A 351 -18.70 -7.55 -9.80
C ASP A 351 -19.91 -8.44 -9.46
N VAL A 352 -20.06 -9.57 -10.14
CA VAL A 352 -21.18 -10.49 -9.92
C VAL A 352 -21.08 -11.19 -8.55
N LEU A 353 -19.92 -11.74 -8.16
CA LEU A 353 -19.79 -12.41 -6.86
C LEU A 353 -19.99 -11.44 -5.68
N HIS A 354 -19.45 -10.22 -5.78
CA HIS A 354 -19.59 -9.21 -4.74
C HIS A 354 -21.04 -8.78 -4.60
N ARG A 355 -21.74 -8.54 -5.72
CA ARG A 355 -23.17 -8.21 -5.69
C ARG A 355 -24.00 -9.32 -5.06
N ARG A 356 -23.76 -10.57 -5.43
CA ARG A 356 -24.49 -11.70 -4.85
C ARG A 356 -24.29 -11.82 -3.34
N THR A 357 -23.10 -11.49 -2.85
CA THR A 357 -22.78 -11.57 -1.42
C THR A 357 -23.49 -10.50 -0.59
N TYR A 358 -23.57 -9.28 -1.11
CA TYR A 358 -24.02 -8.10 -0.35
C TYR A 358 -25.35 -7.50 -0.78
N ALA A 359 -25.92 -7.90 -1.91
CA ALA A 359 -27.17 -7.33 -2.41
C ALA A 359 -28.25 -7.34 -1.32
N PRO A 360 -29.16 -6.34 -1.32
CA PRO A 360 -29.13 -5.13 -2.17
C PRO A 360 -28.14 -4.05 -1.70
N LEU A 361 -27.54 -4.20 -0.51
CA LEU A 361 -26.69 -3.18 0.13
C LEU A 361 -25.22 -3.38 -0.20
N LEU A 362 -24.76 -2.75 -1.28
CA LEU A 362 -23.36 -2.88 -1.71
C LEU A 362 -22.41 -1.96 -0.92
N PRO A 363 -21.38 -2.50 -0.23
CA PRO A 363 -20.28 -1.71 0.34
C PRO A 363 -19.28 -1.26 -0.75
N SER A 364 -18.18 -0.62 -0.31
CA SER A 364 -17.12 -0.16 -1.21
C SER A 364 -16.35 -1.33 -1.82
N ARG A 365 -16.47 -1.50 -3.15
CA ARG A 365 -15.89 -2.64 -3.88
C ARG A 365 -14.38 -2.57 -4.10
N GLY A 366 -13.79 -1.37 -4.06
CA GLY A 366 -12.48 -1.21 -4.69
C GLY A 366 -11.30 -1.76 -3.90
N ALA A 367 -11.40 -1.79 -2.56
CA ALA A 367 -10.40 -2.45 -1.72
C ALA A 367 -10.56 -3.97 -1.80
N ALA A 368 -11.80 -4.46 -1.78
CA ALA A 368 -12.12 -5.88 -1.96
C ALA A 368 -11.58 -6.41 -3.30
N LEU A 369 -11.76 -5.66 -4.39
CA LEU A 369 -11.19 -6.02 -5.70
C LEU A 369 -9.66 -6.01 -5.69
N ALA A 370 -9.04 -4.99 -5.08
CA ALA A 370 -7.58 -4.93 -5.00
C ALA A 370 -7.02 -6.16 -4.28
N MET A 371 -7.62 -6.55 -3.16
CA MET A 371 -7.24 -7.76 -2.44
C MET A 371 -7.48 -9.03 -3.28
N TRP A 372 -8.68 -9.20 -3.83
CA TRP A 372 -9.03 -10.39 -4.62
C TRP A 372 -8.18 -10.56 -5.88
N ALA A 373 -7.87 -9.47 -6.58
CA ALA A 373 -7.16 -9.52 -7.86
C ALA A 373 -5.64 -9.48 -7.72
N ASP A 374 -5.13 -8.84 -6.67
CA ASP A 374 -3.69 -8.58 -6.54
C ASP A 374 -3.02 -9.50 -5.52
N LEU A 375 -3.73 -10.02 -4.51
CA LEU A 375 -3.14 -10.90 -3.50
C LEU A 375 -3.28 -12.39 -3.85
N PRO A 376 -2.33 -13.24 -3.43
CA PRO A 376 -2.44 -14.68 -3.60
C PRO A 376 -3.56 -15.26 -2.72
N ALA A 377 -4.22 -16.32 -3.18
CA ALA A 377 -5.36 -16.93 -2.49
C ALA A 377 -4.97 -17.80 -1.26
N ASP A 378 -3.70 -18.21 -1.17
CA ASP A 378 -3.15 -19.13 -0.18
C ASP A 378 -2.65 -18.46 1.11
N ILE A 379 -3.01 -17.19 1.32
CA ILE A 379 -2.56 -16.41 2.46
C ILE A 379 -3.58 -16.39 3.60
N VAL A 380 -3.09 -16.10 4.81
CA VAL A 380 -3.91 -15.60 5.92
C VAL A 380 -3.57 -14.14 6.16
N GLN A 381 -4.56 -13.27 5.97
CA GLN A 381 -4.39 -11.84 6.22
C GLN A 381 -4.69 -11.53 7.67
N LEU A 382 -3.74 -10.93 8.37
CA LEU A 382 -3.92 -10.31 9.67
C LEU A 382 -4.36 -8.86 9.48
N GLN A 383 -5.52 -8.53 10.04
CA GLN A 383 -6.08 -7.19 9.98
C GLN A 383 -6.37 -6.67 11.39
N SER A 384 -5.86 -5.49 11.69
CA SER A 384 -5.78 -4.93 13.06
C SER A 384 -7.06 -4.28 13.56
N ASN A 385 -8.16 -4.44 12.85
CA ASN A 385 -9.46 -3.93 13.27
C ASN A 385 -9.87 -4.53 14.62
N GLY A 386 -10.46 -3.71 15.49
CA GLY A 386 -10.90 -4.12 16.83
C GLY A 386 -9.96 -3.68 17.94
N GLY A 387 -8.73 -3.25 17.60
CA GLY A 387 -7.82 -2.64 18.57
C GLY A 387 -8.41 -1.39 19.24
N GLU A 388 -9.23 -0.63 18.51
CA GLU A 388 -9.87 0.58 19.02
C GLU A 388 -10.93 0.33 20.10
N THR A 389 -11.41 -0.92 20.24
CA THR A 389 -12.23 -1.34 21.39
C THR A 389 -11.45 -1.14 22.69
N GLY A 390 -10.15 -1.50 22.69
CA GLY A 390 -9.27 -1.32 23.85
C GLY A 390 -8.63 0.06 23.95
N THR A 391 -8.50 0.81 22.84
CA THR A 391 -7.80 2.12 22.80
C THR A 391 -8.70 3.34 22.61
N THR A 392 -9.98 3.25 22.98
CA THR A 392 -10.96 4.36 22.95
C THR A 392 -11.22 4.94 21.55
N PHE A 393 -12.16 4.36 20.81
CA PHE A 393 -12.62 4.96 19.54
C PHE A 393 -13.30 6.32 19.77
N THR A 394 -14.28 6.37 20.67
CA THR A 394 -14.97 7.61 21.03
C THR A 394 -14.17 8.36 22.09
N ARG A 395 -13.47 9.43 21.68
CA ARG A 395 -12.60 10.20 22.58
C ARG A 395 -13.38 11.16 23.47
N HIS A 396 -14.41 11.82 22.96
CA HIS A 396 -15.21 12.74 23.76
C HIS A 396 -16.34 11.99 24.47
N ARG A 397 -16.26 11.89 25.81
CA ARG A 397 -17.16 11.08 26.66
C ARG A 397 -17.78 11.90 27.79
N PRO A 398 -18.70 12.82 27.51
CA PRO A 398 -19.46 13.47 28.56
C PRO A 398 -20.33 12.45 29.30
N GLU A 399 -20.66 12.75 30.55
CA GLU A 399 -21.71 12.03 31.28
C GLU A 399 -23.03 12.11 30.50
N HIS A 400 -23.72 10.98 30.41
CA HIS A 400 -24.90 10.86 29.58
C HIS A 400 -25.77 9.68 30.02
N VAL A 401 -26.99 9.65 29.50
CA VAL A 401 -27.83 8.46 29.42
C VAL A 401 -27.89 8.07 27.96
N LEU A 402 -27.68 6.78 27.66
CA LEU A 402 -27.90 6.28 26.31
C LEU A 402 -29.39 6.27 26.01
N ASP A 403 -29.76 6.96 24.94
CA ASP A 403 -31.09 6.96 24.34
C ASP A 403 -30.95 6.87 22.80
N PRO A 404 -32.04 6.63 22.05
CA PRO A 404 -31.98 6.53 20.59
C PRO A 404 -31.33 7.75 19.92
N ARG A 405 -31.54 8.95 20.48
CA ARG A 405 -30.97 10.20 19.96
C ARG A 405 -29.46 10.24 20.13
N ARG A 406 -28.95 9.86 21.29
CA ARG A 406 -27.53 9.82 21.61
C ARG A 406 -26.81 8.76 20.79
N LEU A 407 -27.40 7.58 20.63
CA LEU A 407 -26.86 6.53 19.74
C LEU A 407 -26.74 7.02 18.30
N THR A 408 -27.75 7.74 17.81
CA THR A 408 -27.72 8.35 16.47
C THR A 408 -26.63 9.43 16.35
N GLN A 409 -26.46 10.28 17.37
CA GLN A 409 -25.37 11.27 17.41
C GLN A 409 -23.99 10.62 17.36
N LEU A 410 -23.80 9.50 18.07
CA LEU A 410 -22.54 8.76 18.10
C LEU A 410 -22.26 8.08 16.76
N LEU A 411 -23.28 7.47 16.13
CA LEU A 411 -23.20 6.94 14.78
C LEU A 411 -22.78 8.02 13.78
N SER A 412 -23.44 9.18 13.82
CA SER A 412 -23.20 10.28 12.89
C SER A 412 -21.96 11.11 13.24
N GLY A 413 -21.31 10.87 14.37
CA GLY A 413 -20.17 11.64 14.88
C GLY A 413 -20.48 13.12 15.06
N GLY A 414 -21.64 13.42 15.67
CA GLY A 414 -22.07 14.77 16.08
C GLY A 414 -22.57 15.69 14.97
N ALA A 415 -22.93 15.18 13.80
CA ALA A 415 -23.45 16.01 12.70
C ALA A 415 -24.79 16.70 13.09
N PRO A 416 -24.99 18.00 12.75
CA PRO A 416 -26.22 18.72 13.04
C PRO A 416 -27.43 18.20 12.22
N GLY A 417 -28.64 18.42 12.72
CA GLY A 417 -29.89 18.08 12.01
C GLY A 417 -30.41 16.66 12.25
N LEU A 418 -30.13 16.06 13.41
CA LEU A 418 -30.78 14.83 13.86
C LEU A 418 -32.05 15.20 14.64
N ASP A 419 -33.21 14.93 14.03
CA ASP A 419 -34.51 14.98 14.70
C ASP A 419 -34.79 13.68 15.46
N ASP A 420 -35.76 13.74 16.38
CA ASP A 420 -36.08 12.63 17.28
C ASP A 420 -36.79 11.48 16.55
N ASP A 421 -37.50 11.78 15.45
CA ASP A 421 -38.18 10.77 14.62
C ASP A 421 -37.18 9.84 13.95
N LEU A 422 -36.14 10.39 13.30
CA LEU A 422 -35.07 9.56 12.72
C LEU A 422 -34.34 8.76 13.80
N ALA A 423 -34.10 9.35 14.96
CA ALA A 423 -33.44 8.64 16.06
C ALA A 423 -34.27 7.44 16.54
N GLN A 424 -35.57 7.64 16.73
CA GLN A 424 -36.50 6.58 17.11
C GLN A 424 -36.58 5.50 16.03
N GLU A 425 -36.55 5.89 14.76
CA GLU A 425 -36.57 4.92 13.66
C GLU A 425 -35.28 4.09 13.57
N LEU A 426 -34.12 4.65 13.94
CA LEU A 426 -32.83 3.95 13.86
C LEU A 426 -32.54 3.07 15.08
N TYR A 427 -32.97 3.48 16.29
CA TYR A 427 -32.58 2.83 17.55
C TYR A 427 -33.72 2.65 18.57
N GLY A 428 -34.97 2.92 18.20
CA GLY A 428 -36.10 3.00 19.14
C GLY A 428 -36.35 1.75 19.98
N ASP A 429 -36.06 0.56 19.46
CA ASP A 429 -36.18 -0.73 20.16
C ASP A 429 -34.81 -1.31 20.57
N TYR A 430 -33.71 -0.64 20.25
CA TYR A 430 -32.38 -1.22 20.34
C TYR A 430 -31.97 -1.49 21.80
N LEU A 431 -32.16 -0.52 22.68
CA LEU A 431 -31.72 -0.61 24.08
C LEU A 431 -32.57 -1.61 24.90
N ASP A 432 -33.82 -1.84 24.50
CA ASP A 432 -34.66 -2.87 25.13
C ASP A 432 -34.16 -4.29 24.80
N ARG A 433 -33.63 -4.44 23.59
CA ARG A 433 -33.19 -5.74 23.05
C ARG A 433 -31.73 -6.03 23.32
N VAL A 434 -30.93 -4.97 23.46
CA VAL A 434 -29.51 -5.01 23.78
C VAL A 434 -29.24 -4.01 24.91
N PRO A 435 -29.56 -4.35 26.16
CA PRO A 435 -29.40 -3.42 27.28
C PRO A 435 -27.93 -3.03 27.48
N MET A 436 -27.73 -1.73 27.75
CA MET A 436 -26.43 -1.08 27.96
C MET A 436 -26.38 -0.25 29.25
N ASP A 437 -27.30 -0.50 30.18
CA ASP A 437 -27.28 0.14 31.50
C ASP A 437 -26.10 -0.35 32.36
N ARG A 438 -25.71 0.46 33.34
CA ARG A 438 -24.58 0.18 34.24
C ARG A 438 -24.63 -1.20 34.91
N PRO A 439 -25.76 -1.63 35.52
CA PRO A 439 -25.91 -2.98 36.06
C PRO A 439 -25.61 -4.07 35.02
N THR A 440 -26.19 -3.98 33.83
CA THR A 440 -25.97 -4.94 32.74
C THR A 440 -24.50 -4.99 32.30
N LEU A 441 -23.84 -3.83 32.19
CA LEU A 441 -22.46 -3.74 31.74
C LEU A 441 -21.43 -3.98 32.84
N MET A 442 -21.83 -4.22 34.08
CA MET A 442 -20.97 -4.55 35.23
C MET A 442 -19.69 -3.68 35.32
N GLY A 443 -19.80 -2.38 35.06
CA GLY A 443 -18.70 -1.42 35.15
C GLY A 443 -17.84 -1.25 33.89
N PHE A 444 -18.14 -1.94 32.79
CA PHE A 444 -17.59 -1.60 31.47
C PHE A 444 -18.21 -0.30 30.94
N ASP A 445 -17.41 0.48 30.22
CA ASP A 445 -17.81 1.77 29.65
C ASP A 445 -18.70 1.55 28.41
N ASP A 446 -19.86 2.19 28.40
CA ASP A 446 -20.91 2.03 27.40
C ASP A 446 -20.49 2.56 26.01
N TYR A 447 -19.61 3.56 25.92
CA TYR A 447 -19.04 3.99 24.64
C TYR A 447 -18.13 2.92 24.02
N ASP A 448 -17.37 2.20 24.85
CA ASP A 448 -16.49 1.13 24.38
C ASP A 448 -17.31 -0.09 23.92
N VAL A 449 -18.33 -0.47 24.71
CA VAL A 449 -19.25 -1.57 24.36
C VAL A 449 -20.09 -1.23 23.12
N LEU A 450 -20.55 0.01 22.98
CA LEU A 450 -21.28 0.45 21.79
C LEU A 450 -20.41 0.39 20.53
N TYR A 451 -19.15 0.84 20.59
CA TYR A 451 -18.22 0.68 19.46
C TYR A 451 -18.04 -0.80 19.11
N TRP A 452 -17.81 -1.63 20.12
CA TRP A 452 -17.63 -3.07 19.97
C TRP A 452 -18.86 -3.70 19.29
N GLU A 453 -20.07 -3.41 19.77
CA GLU A 453 -21.27 -4.08 19.28
C GLU A 453 -21.81 -3.50 17.97
N GLN A 454 -21.88 -2.18 17.84
CA GLN A 454 -22.46 -1.52 16.67
C GLN A 454 -21.47 -1.34 15.54
N ARG A 455 -20.24 -0.88 15.81
CA ARG A 455 -19.32 -0.62 14.70
C ARG A 455 -18.68 -1.90 14.20
N MET A 456 -18.15 -2.74 15.09
CA MET A 456 -17.48 -3.98 14.69
C MET A 456 -18.48 -5.05 14.26
N GLY A 457 -19.57 -5.21 15.02
CA GLY A 457 -20.63 -6.18 14.72
C GLY A 457 -21.51 -5.84 13.51
N ARG A 458 -21.46 -4.61 12.96
CA ARG A 458 -22.27 -4.22 11.79
C ARG A 458 -21.44 -3.84 10.58
N TRP A 459 -20.51 -2.90 10.73
CA TRP A 459 -19.62 -2.48 9.63
C TRP A 459 -18.37 -3.37 9.54
N GLY A 460 -17.78 -3.73 10.69
CA GLY A 460 -16.54 -4.50 10.75
C GLY A 460 -16.61 -5.81 9.98
N TRP A 461 -17.65 -6.63 10.19
CA TRP A 461 -17.79 -7.91 9.49
C TRP A 461 -17.80 -7.76 7.96
N GLN A 462 -18.45 -6.72 7.42
CA GLN A 462 -18.46 -6.46 5.97
C GLN A 462 -17.04 -6.18 5.49
N LYS A 463 -16.29 -5.39 6.25
CA LYS A 463 -14.89 -5.11 5.92
C LYS A 463 -14.00 -6.36 5.92
N PHE A 464 -14.32 -7.37 6.73
CA PHE A 464 -13.56 -8.62 6.77
C PHE A 464 -13.95 -9.55 5.62
N VAL A 465 -15.23 -9.58 5.26
CA VAL A 465 -15.73 -10.33 4.09
C VAL A 465 -15.12 -9.83 2.78
N ASP A 466 -14.78 -8.54 2.69
CA ASP A 466 -14.07 -7.98 1.54
C ASP A 466 -12.73 -8.68 1.24
N GLY A 467 -11.99 -9.09 2.27
CA GLY A 467 -10.77 -9.89 2.09
C GLY A 467 -11.07 -11.37 1.90
N ASP A 468 -12.15 -11.87 2.53
CA ASP A 468 -12.58 -13.26 2.43
C ASP A 468 -12.85 -13.72 0.98
N PHE A 469 -13.15 -12.79 0.06
CA PHE A 469 -13.28 -13.11 -1.37
C PHE A 469 -12.01 -13.77 -1.95
N GLY A 470 -10.82 -13.27 -1.61
CA GLY A 470 -9.55 -13.76 -2.14
C GLY A 470 -8.91 -14.85 -1.28
N HIS A 471 -8.91 -14.66 0.03
CA HIS A 471 -8.12 -15.43 1.00
C HIS A 471 -8.79 -15.35 2.38
N ARG A 472 -8.21 -15.85 3.49
CA ARG A 472 -8.86 -15.73 4.82
C ARG A 472 -8.38 -14.50 5.58
N VAL A 473 -9.31 -13.67 6.07
CA VAL A 473 -8.99 -12.57 7.00
C VAL A 473 -9.13 -13.05 8.45
N LEU A 474 -8.14 -12.76 9.28
CA LEU A 474 -8.06 -13.02 10.71
C LEU A 474 -7.71 -11.73 11.47
N LEU A 475 -8.12 -11.65 12.73
CA LEU A 475 -8.12 -10.42 13.50
C LEU A 475 -7.32 -10.61 14.81
N PRO A 476 -6.11 -10.05 14.92
CA PRO A 476 -5.27 -10.16 16.13
C PRO A 476 -5.89 -9.56 17.40
N PHE A 477 -6.87 -8.66 17.25
CA PHE A 477 -7.62 -8.11 18.40
C PHE A 477 -8.93 -8.85 18.66
N ASN A 478 -9.27 -9.89 17.90
CA ASN A 478 -10.49 -10.68 18.11
C ASN A 478 -10.27 -11.77 19.15
N ASP A 479 -9.98 -11.33 20.36
CA ASP A 479 -9.74 -12.12 21.57
C ASP A 479 -10.29 -11.34 22.76
N ARG A 480 -11.35 -11.87 23.39
CA ARG A 480 -12.07 -11.20 24.47
C ARG A 480 -11.21 -10.95 25.69
N VAL A 481 -10.37 -11.90 26.08
CA VAL A 481 -9.52 -11.79 27.26
C VAL A 481 -8.43 -10.73 27.03
N LEU A 482 -7.91 -10.64 25.80
CA LEU A 482 -7.03 -9.55 25.40
C LEU A 482 -7.73 -8.19 25.52
N LEU A 483 -8.95 -8.06 24.99
CA LEU A 483 -9.72 -6.81 25.09
C LEU A 483 -10.06 -6.44 26.53
N GLU A 484 -10.46 -7.40 27.37
CA GLU A 484 -10.69 -7.17 28.79
C GLU A 484 -9.41 -6.69 29.50
N THR A 485 -8.26 -7.25 29.12
CA THR A 485 -6.95 -6.80 29.63
C THR A 485 -6.70 -5.35 29.26
N MET A 486 -6.91 -4.96 28.01
CA MET A 486 -6.79 -3.57 27.56
C MET A 486 -7.79 -2.64 28.27
N LEU A 487 -9.06 -3.07 28.38
CA LEU A 487 -10.16 -2.32 29.00
C LEU A 487 -9.99 -2.16 30.51
N SER A 488 -9.18 -3.01 31.17
CA SER A 488 -8.87 -2.89 32.59
C SER A 488 -8.13 -1.58 32.92
N LEU A 489 -7.40 -1.00 31.96
CA LEU A 489 -6.75 0.29 32.16
C LEU A 489 -7.77 1.43 32.29
N PRO A 490 -7.49 2.44 33.15
CA PRO A 490 -8.20 3.71 33.15
C PRO A 490 -8.25 4.36 31.76
N TYR A 491 -9.37 5.05 31.48
CA TYR A 491 -9.61 5.72 30.20
C TYR A 491 -8.44 6.59 29.70
N PRO A 492 -7.77 7.44 30.52
CA PRO A 492 -6.67 8.27 30.02
C PRO A 492 -5.52 7.46 29.42
N LEU A 493 -5.15 6.34 30.05
CA LEU A 493 -4.05 5.48 29.60
C LEU A 493 -4.40 4.74 28.29
N ARG A 494 -5.67 4.34 28.14
CA ARG A 494 -6.17 3.72 26.90
C ARG A 494 -6.24 4.72 25.75
N ARG A 495 -6.71 5.95 26.03
CA ARG A 495 -6.74 7.07 25.08
C ARG A 495 -5.35 7.41 24.57
N ASP A 496 -4.37 7.39 25.47
CA ASP A 496 -2.97 7.67 25.18
C ASP A 496 -2.21 6.45 24.63
N ARG A 497 -2.89 5.31 24.45
CA ARG A 497 -2.40 4.11 23.77
C ARG A 497 -1.09 3.54 24.35
N VAL A 498 -0.90 3.67 25.66
CA VAL A 498 0.37 3.34 26.34
C VAL A 498 0.87 1.92 26.07
N LEU A 499 -0.03 0.95 25.90
CA LEU A 499 0.33 -0.44 25.59
C LEU A 499 0.93 -0.59 24.18
N PHE A 500 0.39 0.15 23.21
CA PHE A 500 0.84 0.11 21.83
C PHE A 500 2.19 0.79 21.66
N ASP A 501 2.35 1.98 22.26
CA ASP A 501 3.60 2.73 22.20
C ASP A 501 4.75 1.96 22.85
N ARG A 502 4.48 1.26 23.97
CA ARG A 502 5.48 0.42 24.63
C ARG A 502 5.92 -0.77 23.77
N LEU A 503 4.98 -1.48 23.14
CA LEU A 503 5.31 -2.61 22.26
C LEU A 503 6.16 -2.15 21.06
N LEU A 504 5.80 -1.03 20.44
CA LEU A 504 6.60 -0.47 19.34
C LEU A 504 8.00 -0.04 19.81
N SER A 505 8.10 0.56 20.99
CA SER A 505 9.39 0.97 21.57
C SER A 505 10.31 -0.23 21.83
N GLU A 506 9.77 -1.35 22.35
CA GLU A 506 10.54 -2.60 22.59
C GLU A 506 11.08 -3.23 21.32
N THR A 507 10.40 -3.04 20.19
CA THR A 507 10.84 -3.55 18.88
C THR A 507 11.83 -2.63 18.17
N GLY A 508 12.19 -1.49 18.78
CA GLY A 508 13.10 -0.51 18.20
C GLY A 508 12.51 0.27 17.02
N ILE A 509 11.21 0.15 16.78
CA ILE A 509 10.51 0.93 15.75
C ILE A 509 10.49 2.39 16.18
N ARG A 510 11.11 3.24 15.37
CA ARG A 510 11.06 4.70 15.55
C ARG A 510 9.83 5.24 14.83
N SER A 511 9.06 6.09 15.52
CA SER A 511 7.96 6.80 14.87
C SER A 511 8.51 7.80 13.84
N PRO A 512 7.92 7.92 12.64
CA PRO A 512 8.31 8.92 11.64
C PRO A 512 8.30 10.38 12.18
N THR A 513 7.42 10.67 13.14
CA THR A 513 7.37 11.99 13.80
C THR A 513 8.53 12.28 14.75
N ALA A 514 9.26 11.26 15.22
CA ALA A 514 10.48 11.45 16.02
C ALA A 514 11.68 11.83 15.15
N GLN A 515 11.79 11.26 13.94
CA GLN A 515 12.85 11.60 12.98
C GLN A 515 12.81 13.07 12.52
N ALA A 516 11.61 13.65 12.38
CA ALA A 516 11.47 15.07 12.05
C ALA A 516 11.86 16.02 13.20
N ARG A 517 11.88 15.56 14.45
CA ARG A 517 12.23 16.37 15.63
C ARG A 517 13.72 16.34 15.96
N GLU A 518 14.44 15.29 15.61
CA GLU A 518 15.88 15.16 15.85
C GLU A 518 16.73 15.81 14.74
N GLY A 519 16.14 16.13 13.57
CA GLY A 519 16.89 16.56 12.38
C GLY A 519 17.23 18.05 12.23
N VAL A 520 16.64 18.97 13.00
CA VAL A 520 16.93 20.42 12.87
C VAL A 520 16.73 21.16 14.19
N VAL A 521 17.78 21.33 15.00
CA VAL A 521 17.98 22.54 15.85
C VAL A 521 19.49 22.69 16.14
N PRO A 522 20.19 23.70 15.59
CA PRO A 522 21.35 24.26 16.27
C PRO A 522 20.85 25.03 17.49
N ASP A 523 21.40 24.69 18.65
CA ASP A 523 21.09 25.21 19.96
C ASP A 523 20.99 26.76 19.95
N ARG A 524 19.78 27.28 20.16
CA ARG A 524 19.56 28.69 20.50
C ARG A 524 18.98 28.75 21.91
N PRO A 525 19.57 29.54 22.83
CA PRO A 525 19.08 29.63 24.18
C PRO A 525 17.67 30.23 24.19
N ARG A 526 16.76 29.55 24.88
CA ARG A 526 15.37 30.00 25.09
C ARG A 526 15.37 31.29 25.92
N PRO A 527 14.63 32.35 25.53
CA PRO A 527 14.34 33.45 26.43
C PRO A 527 13.31 33.00 27.48
N GLU A 528 13.56 33.38 28.74
CA GLU A 528 12.71 33.10 29.89
C GLU A 528 11.27 33.62 29.70
N PRO A 529 10.25 32.92 30.23
CA PRO A 529 8.87 33.38 30.15
C PRO A 529 8.64 34.53 31.14
N ALA A 530 8.27 35.70 30.62
CA ALA A 530 7.74 36.80 31.41
C ALA A 530 6.45 36.37 32.14
N ALA A 531 6.43 36.64 33.44
CA ALA A 531 5.32 36.36 34.34
C ALA A 531 4.02 37.06 33.90
N VAL A 532 2.93 36.29 33.81
CA VAL A 532 1.57 36.82 33.62
C VAL A 532 0.88 36.85 34.98
N GLY A 533 0.68 38.06 35.50
CA GLY A 533 -0.09 38.34 36.71
C GLY A 533 -1.59 38.06 36.53
N HIS A 534 -2.22 37.68 37.63
CA HIS A 534 -3.64 37.39 37.77
C HIS A 534 -4.54 38.61 37.54
N GLY A 535 -5.67 38.42 36.87
CA GLY A 535 -6.74 39.39 36.76
C GLY A 535 -8.08 38.70 36.43
N THR A 536 -8.92 38.57 37.45
CA THR A 536 -10.29 38.07 37.44
C THR A 536 -11.26 39.01 36.71
N ALA A 537 -12.14 38.49 35.85
CA ALA A 537 -13.52 39.01 35.65
C ALA A 537 -14.35 38.11 34.71
N GLN A 538 -15.63 37.98 35.05
CA GLN A 538 -16.68 37.16 34.46
C GLN A 538 -17.48 37.95 33.36
N PRO A 539 -18.58 37.44 32.76
CA PRO A 539 -18.82 37.44 31.32
C PRO A 539 -19.78 38.54 30.81
N GLY A 540 -19.67 38.92 29.52
CA GLY A 540 -20.66 39.79 28.89
C GLY A 540 -20.35 40.24 27.46
N SER A 541 -21.18 39.79 26.52
CA SER A 541 -21.60 40.44 25.26
C SER A 541 -20.56 41.15 24.37
N ARG A 542 -20.24 40.56 23.20
CA ARG A 542 -19.87 41.32 21.98
C ARG A 542 -20.45 40.70 20.70
N LEU A 543 -21.77 40.72 20.63
CA LEU A 543 -22.55 40.77 19.39
C LEU A 543 -22.61 42.24 18.92
N ALA A 544 -21.49 42.79 18.44
CA ALA A 544 -21.44 44.14 17.88
C ALA A 544 -20.15 44.42 17.10
N ARG A 545 -19.92 43.68 16.01
CA ARG A 545 -19.20 44.15 14.82
C ARG A 545 -19.33 43.10 13.72
N VAL A 546 -19.44 43.57 12.47
CA VAL A 546 -19.73 42.81 11.23
C VAL A 546 -21.23 42.74 10.88
N ARG A 547 -21.82 43.92 10.66
CA ARG A 547 -22.99 44.14 9.79
C ARG A 547 -22.87 45.50 9.11
N ARG A 548 -21.96 45.62 8.12
CA ARG A 548 -22.00 46.68 7.11
C ARG A 548 -21.06 46.35 5.94
N ALA A 549 -21.59 45.61 4.95
CA ALA A 549 -21.20 45.65 3.52
C ALA A 549 -21.70 44.42 2.76
N VAL A 550 -23.01 44.12 2.85
CA VAL A 550 -23.68 43.26 1.85
C VAL A 550 -25.05 43.87 1.61
N ARG A 551 -25.18 44.63 0.51
CA ARG A 551 -26.42 44.90 -0.22
C ARG A 551 -26.09 45.78 -1.43
N ARG A 552 -25.97 45.17 -2.59
CA ARG A 552 -26.47 45.61 -3.92
C ARG A 552 -25.62 44.98 -5.03
N ARG A 553 -26.13 43.93 -5.66
CA ARG A 553 -26.57 43.99 -7.06
C ARG A 553 -27.17 42.64 -7.46
N VAL A 554 -28.45 42.72 -7.81
CA VAL A 554 -29.23 41.70 -8.50
C VAL A 554 -29.22 42.08 -9.98
N GLY A 555 -29.05 41.06 -10.82
CA GLY A 555 -29.60 40.95 -12.17
C GLY A 555 -28.79 41.63 -13.28
N ASP A 556 -28.80 41.13 -14.51
CA ASP A 556 -29.26 39.88 -15.12
C ASP A 556 -28.82 39.96 -16.61
N LEU A 557 -28.88 38.84 -17.34
CA LEU A 557 -28.84 38.72 -18.82
C LEU A 557 -27.45 38.84 -19.50
N ARG A 558 -26.90 37.74 -20.05
CA ARG A 558 -27.18 37.03 -21.32
C ARG A 558 -26.67 37.74 -22.58
N GLY A 559 -25.73 37.07 -23.24
CA GLY A 559 -25.69 36.88 -24.70
C GLY A 559 -24.74 37.77 -25.50
N GLY A 560 -23.96 37.15 -26.40
CA GLY A 560 -23.43 37.81 -27.60
C GLY A 560 -21.96 37.53 -27.90
N ASP A 561 -21.73 36.80 -28.98
CA ASP A 561 -20.46 36.49 -29.65
C ASP A 561 -19.63 37.72 -30.09
N VAL A 562 -18.37 37.45 -30.46
CA VAL A 562 -17.68 37.88 -31.71
C VAL A 562 -16.23 38.39 -31.50
N ALA A 563 -15.32 37.66 -32.14
CA ALA A 563 -14.05 38.03 -32.80
C ALA A 563 -12.86 38.70 -32.06
N ALA A 564 -11.69 38.14 -32.36
CA ALA A 564 -10.34 38.71 -32.24
C ALA A 564 -10.08 39.78 -33.35
N PRO A 565 -8.83 40.26 -33.54
CA PRO A 565 -7.87 40.89 -32.64
C PRO A 565 -7.47 42.30 -33.14
N GLY A 566 -6.94 43.15 -32.27
CA GLY A 566 -6.44 44.48 -32.63
C GLY A 566 -5.12 44.79 -31.95
N SER A 567 -4.05 44.78 -32.74
CA SER A 567 -2.72 45.28 -32.44
C SER A 567 -2.77 46.74 -31.98
N ASP A 568 -2.05 47.09 -30.92
CA ASP A 568 -1.45 48.43 -30.88
C ASP A 568 -0.10 48.46 -30.17
N THR A 569 0.82 49.06 -30.88
CA THR A 569 2.24 49.26 -30.60
C THR A 569 2.44 50.41 -29.62
N ARG A 570 3.14 50.17 -28.50
CA ARG A 570 3.83 51.26 -27.78
C ARG A 570 5.24 50.85 -27.37
N ARG A 571 6.20 51.45 -28.10
CA ARG A 571 7.59 51.66 -27.69
C ARG A 571 7.62 52.34 -26.32
N THR A 572 8.33 51.74 -25.38
CA THR A 572 9.00 52.48 -24.30
C THR A 572 10.44 52.00 -24.23
N SER A 573 11.35 52.95 -24.41
CA SER A 573 12.78 52.81 -24.20
C SER A 573 13.07 53.10 -22.73
N ALA A 574 13.64 52.14 -22.02
CA ALA A 574 14.37 52.39 -20.78
C ALA A 574 15.42 51.29 -20.61
N THR A 575 16.61 51.73 -20.25
CA THR A 575 17.86 51.01 -20.08
C THR A 575 17.79 49.97 -18.97
N ASP A 576 17.80 48.68 -19.32
CA ASP A 576 18.10 47.58 -18.40
C ASP A 576 19.50 47.04 -18.70
N HIS A 577 20.41 47.23 -17.74
CA HIS A 577 21.53 46.30 -17.60
C HIS A 577 20.94 44.94 -17.21
N PRO A 578 21.21 43.85 -17.95
CA PRO A 578 20.77 42.54 -17.51
C PRO A 578 21.50 42.23 -16.21
N ALA A 579 20.73 42.17 -15.11
CA ALA A 579 21.14 41.44 -13.93
C ALA A 579 21.48 40.02 -14.40
N VAL A 580 22.77 39.71 -14.49
CA VAL A 580 23.24 38.35 -14.69
C VAL A 580 22.77 37.60 -13.47
N CYS A 581 21.65 36.90 -13.59
CA CYS A 581 21.22 35.94 -12.58
C CYS A 581 22.44 35.08 -12.26
N GLU A 582 22.82 35.02 -10.98
CA GLU A 582 23.70 33.99 -10.44
C GLU A 582 22.96 32.66 -10.59
N ALA A 583 22.85 32.16 -11.82
CA ALA A 583 22.47 30.79 -12.07
C ALA A 583 23.61 29.97 -11.47
N GLU A 584 23.38 29.35 -10.32
CA GLU A 584 24.21 28.27 -9.81
C GLU A 584 24.36 27.26 -10.95
N GLY A 585 25.48 27.35 -11.67
CA GLY A 585 25.73 26.53 -12.84
C GLY A 585 25.69 25.07 -12.44
N SER A 586 24.97 24.25 -13.21
CA SER A 586 24.99 22.80 -13.04
C SER A 586 26.46 22.31 -12.98
N ALA A 587 26.76 21.31 -12.16
CA ALA A 587 28.08 20.66 -12.10
C ALA A 587 28.55 20.06 -13.45
N ARG A 588 27.68 20.11 -14.47
CA ARG A 588 27.88 19.66 -15.86
C ARG A 588 28.14 20.79 -16.84
N THR A 589 28.28 22.01 -16.34
CA THR A 589 28.49 23.18 -17.16
C THR A 589 29.91 23.14 -17.73
N PHE A 590 30.00 23.10 -19.05
CA PHE A 590 31.25 23.33 -19.76
C PHE A 590 31.01 24.06 -21.08
N VAL A 591 32.07 24.68 -21.57
CA VAL A 591 32.14 25.22 -22.90
C VAL A 591 33.55 25.06 -23.47
N VAL A 592 33.64 24.63 -24.72
CA VAL A 592 34.86 24.68 -25.54
C VAL A 592 34.66 25.79 -26.56
N LEU A 593 35.56 26.78 -26.57
CA LEU A 593 35.42 27.95 -27.42
C LEU A 593 36.77 28.48 -27.91
N PRO A 594 36.79 29.27 -28.99
CA PRO A 594 37.96 30.02 -29.41
C PRO A 594 38.45 30.96 -28.30
N ARG A 595 39.77 31.10 -28.16
CA ARG A 595 40.43 31.97 -27.17
C ARG A 595 39.99 33.42 -27.29
N ARG A 596 39.66 33.87 -28.51
CA ARG A 596 39.08 35.20 -28.79
C ARG A 596 37.72 35.44 -28.12
N ALA A 597 36.97 34.38 -27.84
CA ALA A 597 35.64 34.46 -27.22
C ALA A 597 35.68 34.29 -25.68
N ALA A 598 36.85 33.99 -25.08
CA ALA A 598 36.98 33.68 -23.66
C ALA A 598 36.67 34.84 -22.70
N GLY A 599 36.64 36.09 -23.20
CA GLY A 599 36.27 37.27 -22.40
C GLY A 599 34.81 37.28 -21.93
N ARG A 600 33.94 36.44 -22.50
CA ARG A 600 32.50 36.41 -22.21
C ARG A 600 32.07 35.34 -21.18
N LEU A 601 33.02 34.64 -20.57
CA LEU A 601 32.74 33.49 -19.71
C LEU A 601 32.38 33.91 -18.28
N PRO A 602 31.38 33.27 -17.65
CA PRO A 602 31.10 33.43 -16.21
C PRO A 602 32.34 33.17 -15.35
N GLY A 603 32.49 33.93 -14.27
CA GLY A 603 33.65 33.86 -13.37
C GLY A 603 33.80 32.52 -12.62
N MET A 604 32.71 31.77 -12.47
CA MET A 604 32.67 30.51 -11.72
C MET A 604 33.29 29.30 -12.45
N LEU A 605 33.61 29.43 -13.75
CA LEU A 605 34.15 28.33 -14.54
C LEU A 605 35.68 28.32 -14.50
N ALA A 606 36.25 27.19 -14.13
CA ALA A 606 37.68 26.93 -14.24
C ALA A 606 38.10 26.91 -15.71
N ARG A 607 39.17 27.64 -16.05
CA ARG A 607 39.65 27.80 -17.43
C ARG A 607 40.92 26.97 -17.65
N ARG A 608 40.96 26.22 -18.73
CA ARG A 608 42.11 25.39 -19.12
C ARG A 608 42.41 25.56 -20.60
N ARG A 609 43.68 25.74 -20.95
CA ARG A 609 44.12 25.75 -22.35
C ARG A 609 44.10 24.33 -22.89
N LEU A 610 43.54 24.15 -24.08
CA LEU A 610 43.64 22.88 -24.80
C LEU A 610 44.92 22.86 -25.65
N PRO A 611 45.44 21.69 -26.05
CA PRO A 611 46.69 21.58 -26.80
C PRO A 611 46.65 22.22 -28.19
N ALA A 612 45.48 22.28 -28.82
CA ALA A 612 45.29 23.03 -30.06
C ALA A 612 45.42 24.55 -29.81
N GLU A 613 46.22 25.23 -30.64
CA GLU A 613 46.32 26.68 -30.58
C GLU A 613 44.94 27.33 -30.74
N GLY A 614 44.61 28.23 -29.82
CA GLY A 614 43.41 29.05 -29.93
C GLY A 614 42.13 28.44 -29.34
N LEU A 615 42.14 27.30 -28.65
CA LEU A 615 40.98 26.79 -27.91
C LEU A 615 41.13 26.87 -26.39
N ILE A 616 40.03 27.18 -25.72
CA ILE A 616 39.91 27.16 -24.25
C ILE A 616 38.74 26.28 -23.87
N LEU A 617 38.97 25.43 -22.87
CA LEU A 617 37.94 24.73 -22.13
C LEU A 617 37.64 25.54 -20.86
N ALA A 618 36.38 25.92 -20.67
CA ALA A 618 35.89 26.45 -19.41
C ALA A 618 34.85 25.49 -18.85
N LEU A 619 34.99 25.08 -17.59
CA LEU A 619 34.16 24.04 -16.98
C LEU A 619 33.88 24.33 -15.50
N HIS A 620 32.84 23.71 -14.97
CA HIS A 620 32.61 23.65 -13.53
C HIS A 620 33.81 22.96 -12.84
N PRO A 621 34.31 23.46 -11.69
CA PRO A 621 35.47 22.88 -11.01
C PRO A 621 35.34 21.38 -10.68
N ASP A 622 34.12 20.96 -10.31
CA ASP A 622 33.83 19.57 -9.92
C ASP A 622 33.54 18.64 -11.11
N LEU A 623 33.57 19.14 -12.35
CA LEU A 623 33.32 18.31 -13.53
C LEU A 623 34.51 17.36 -13.76
N PRO A 624 34.33 16.02 -13.67
CA PRO A 624 35.41 15.08 -13.96
C PRO A 624 35.87 15.24 -15.40
N HIS A 625 37.17 15.36 -15.62
CA HIS A 625 37.71 15.53 -16.96
C HIS A 625 39.18 15.09 -17.06
N ALA A 626 39.62 14.82 -18.28
CA ALA A 626 41.02 14.59 -18.60
C ALA A 626 41.34 15.12 -20.00
N VAL A 627 42.54 15.69 -20.14
CA VAL A 627 43.12 16.09 -21.42
C VAL A 627 44.45 15.36 -21.55
N VAL A 628 44.64 14.63 -22.64
CA VAL A 628 45.86 13.84 -22.92
C VAL A 628 46.30 14.10 -24.36
N GLY A 629 47.60 14.31 -24.58
CA GLY A 629 48.20 14.53 -25.89
C GLY A 629 48.81 15.92 -26.07
N ASP A 630 49.13 16.26 -27.31
CA ASP A 630 49.81 17.49 -27.72
C ASP A 630 49.08 18.19 -28.88
N ALA A 631 49.73 19.18 -29.51
CA ALA A 631 49.13 19.94 -30.61
C ALA A 631 48.85 19.09 -31.86
N GLY A 632 49.59 17.99 -32.07
CA GLY A 632 49.43 17.11 -33.23
C GLY A 632 48.31 16.09 -33.04
N ALA A 633 48.14 15.57 -31.83
CA ALA A 633 47.03 14.68 -31.49
C ALA A 633 46.66 14.80 -29.99
N TRP A 634 45.40 15.09 -29.70
CA TRP A 634 44.90 15.16 -28.33
C TRP A 634 43.47 14.67 -28.17
N VAL A 635 43.17 14.27 -26.93
CA VAL A 635 41.86 13.79 -26.49
C VAL A 635 41.43 14.57 -25.25
N LEU A 636 40.23 15.12 -25.27
CA LEU A 636 39.51 15.61 -24.09
C LEU A 636 38.37 14.65 -23.79
N VAL A 637 38.29 14.20 -22.55
CA VAL A 637 37.14 13.45 -22.04
C VAL A 637 36.55 14.21 -20.86
N LEU A 638 35.25 14.48 -20.92
CA LEU A 638 34.44 15.13 -19.90
C LEU A 638 33.45 14.12 -19.33
N GLY A 639 33.16 14.20 -18.03
CA GLY A 639 32.21 13.33 -17.34
C GLY A 639 32.81 12.00 -16.89
N GLU A 640 31.96 10.98 -16.85
CA GLU A 640 32.23 9.68 -16.23
C GLU A 640 32.13 8.54 -17.26
N PRO A 641 33.05 8.47 -18.23
CA PRO A 641 33.06 7.43 -19.24
C PRO A 641 33.38 6.06 -18.63
N LEU A 642 32.91 5.01 -19.30
CA LEU A 642 33.28 3.63 -19.05
C LEU A 642 33.69 2.98 -20.36
N ASP A 643 34.80 2.26 -20.31
CA ASP A 643 35.23 1.37 -21.36
C ASP A 643 35.02 -0.08 -20.91
N VAL A 644 33.98 -0.72 -21.44
CA VAL A 644 33.60 -2.09 -21.04
C VAL A 644 34.63 -3.14 -21.49
N PRO A 645 35.15 -3.13 -22.73
CA PRO A 645 36.07 -4.19 -23.14
C PRO A 645 37.42 -4.18 -22.40
N ASP A 646 37.95 -3.01 -22.04
CA ASP A 646 39.21 -2.89 -21.28
C ASP A 646 39.00 -2.71 -19.76
N GLY A 647 37.74 -2.68 -19.31
CA GLY A 647 37.41 -2.52 -17.89
C GLY A 647 37.85 -1.18 -17.29
N LEU A 648 37.91 -0.12 -18.10
CA LEU A 648 38.39 1.19 -17.63
C LEU A 648 37.23 2.05 -17.12
N ASP A 649 37.46 2.70 -15.98
CA ASP A 649 36.55 3.67 -15.38
C ASP A 649 37.20 5.06 -15.26
N GLY A 650 36.49 6.08 -15.73
CA GLY A 650 36.83 7.47 -15.52
C GLY A 650 37.58 8.13 -16.67
N ALA A 651 37.46 9.47 -16.73
CA ALA A 651 38.01 10.29 -17.80
C ALA A 651 39.53 10.09 -18.03
N PRO A 652 40.40 10.02 -17.01
CA PRO A 652 41.84 9.87 -17.24
C PRO A 652 42.24 8.54 -17.89
N ALA A 653 41.64 7.43 -17.48
CA ALA A 653 41.95 6.11 -18.04
C ALA A 653 41.47 6.02 -19.49
N VAL A 654 40.24 6.46 -19.75
CA VAL A 654 39.65 6.48 -21.10
C VAL A 654 40.38 7.44 -22.03
N ALA A 655 40.75 8.64 -21.57
CA ALA A 655 41.50 9.60 -22.39
C ALA A 655 42.85 9.05 -22.83
N ARG A 656 43.57 8.34 -21.95
CA ARG A 656 44.83 7.67 -22.31
C ARG A 656 44.64 6.55 -23.32
N LEU A 657 43.58 5.74 -23.17
CA LEU A 657 43.26 4.71 -24.15
C LEU A 657 42.98 5.31 -25.53
N LEU A 658 42.09 6.29 -25.60
CA LEU A 658 41.71 6.94 -26.84
C LEU A 658 42.88 7.68 -27.49
N HIS A 659 43.75 8.32 -26.69
CA HIS A 659 44.95 8.95 -27.22
C HIS A 659 45.93 7.93 -27.82
N ARG A 660 46.16 6.77 -27.17
CA ARG A 660 46.99 5.71 -27.76
C ARG A 660 46.43 5.20 -29.09
N LEU A 661 45.11 5.03 -29.19
CA LEU A 661 44.48 4.64 -30.46
C LEU A 661 44.65 5.71 -31.55
N LEU A 662 44.64 6.99 -31.15
CA LEU A 662 44.75 8.13 -32.05
C LEU A 662 46.19 8.42 -32.50
N ALA A 663 47.17 8.33 -31.60
CA ALA A 663 48.56 8.72 -31.83
C ALA A 663 49.46 7.52 -32.22
N ASP A 664 49.25 6.37 -31.58
CA ASP A 664 50.10 5.18 -31.75
C ASP A 664 49.37 4.03 -32.48
N GLY A 665 48.10 4.24 -32.81
CA GLY A 665 47.16 3.20 -33.24
C GLY A 665 46.61 3.40 -34.65
N PRO A 666 45.40 2.87 -34.93
CA PRO A 666 44.80 2.89 -36.27
C PRO A 666 44.23 4.25 -36.70
N GLY A 667 44.45 5.32 -35.94
CA GLY A 667 44.07 6.70 -36.29
C GLY A 667 42.70 7.13 -35.75
N LEU A 668 42.19 8.25 -36.30
CA LEU A 668 40.99 8.93 -35.79
C LEU A 668 39.74 8.07 -35.90
N ALA A 669 39.61 7.27 -36.95
CA ALA A 669 38.47 6.38 -37.15
C ALA A 669 38.32 5.34 -36.02
N ALA A 670 39.43 4.68 -35.62
CA ALA A 670 39.40 3.69 -34.54
C ALA A 670 39.14 4.31 -33.17
N ALA A 671 39.76 5.46 -32.89
CA ALA A 671 39.47 6.21 -31.67
C ALA A 671 37.99 6.66 -31.62
N THR A 672 37.42 7.08 -32.75
CA THR A 672 36.00 7.47 -32.87
C THR A 672 35.07 6.28 -32.64
N ALA A 673 35.32 5.13 -33.27
CA ALA A 673 34.53 3.92 -33.06
C ALA A 673 34.61 3.43 -31.61
N ARG A 674 35.81 3.49 -31.00
CA ARG A 674 35.98 3.14 -29.59
C ARG A 674 35.24 4.10 -28.67
N ALA A 675 35.36 5.41 -28.90
CA ALA A 675 34.65 6.44 -28.15
C ALA A 675 33.13 6.28 -28.26
N ALA A 676 32.60 6.00 -29.46
CA ALA A 676 31.18 5.78 -29.67
C ALA A 676 30.63 4.55 -28.93
N GLY A 677 31.47 3.55 -28.66
CA GLY A 677 31.17 2.36 -27.86
C GLY A 677 31.38 2.51 -26.34
N LEU A 678 31.77 3.69 -25.86
CA LEU A 678 31.87 3.99 -24.42
C LEU A 678 30.48 4.04 -23.77
N CYS A 679 30.46 3.71 -22.49
CA CYS A 679 29.28 3.76 -21.64
C CYS A 679 29.41 4.86 -20.57
N GLY A 680 28.41 5.03 -19.72
CA GLY A 680 28.34 6.12 -18.74
C GLY A 680 27.77 7.41 -19.31
N SER A 681 28.25 8.53 -18.79
CA SER A 681 27.80 9.88 -19.17
C SER A 681 28.99 10.75 -19.45
N TRP A 682 29.19 11.11 -20.71
CA TRP A 682 30.45 11.70 -21.14
C TRP A 682 30.30 12.54 -22.41
N VAL A 683 31.27 13.42 -22.61
CA VAL A 683 31.57 14.08 -23.90
C VAL A 683 33.04 13.85 -24.21
N VAL A 684 33.33 13.41 -25.43
CA VAL A 684 34.69 13.14 -25.91
C VAL A 684 34.98 14.05 -27.09
N VAL A 685 36.11 14.76 -27.05
CA VAL A 685 36.66 15.49 -28.20
C VAL A 685 37.98 14.83 -28.60
N LEU A 686 38.06 14.37 -29.83
CA LEU A 686 39.25 13.78 -30.46
C LEU A 686 39.75 14.77 -31.51
N THR A 687 41.04 15.08 -31.51
CA THR A 687 41.66 15.93 -32.54
C THR A 687 42.97 15.31 -32.99
N GLY A 688 43.15 15.11 -34.29
CA GLY A 688 44.38 14.57 -34.88
C GLY A 688 44.60 15.04 -36.33
N PRO A 689 45.57 14.44 -37.05
CA PRO A 689 45.92 14.82 -38.41
C PRO A 689 44.80 14.61 -39.45
N GLU A 690 43.76 13.85 -39.10
CA GLU A 690 42.60 13.56 -39.96
C GLU A 690 41.41 14.49 -39.66
N GLY A 691 41.61 15.48 -38.78
CA GLY A 691 40.59 16.42 -38.32
C GLY A 691 40.17 16.16 -36.88
N ALA A 692 38.96 16.56 -36.53
CA ALA A 692 38.45 16.43 -35.17
C ALA A 692 37.05 15.82 -35.11
N ARG A 693 36.72 15.16 -34.00
CA ARG A 693 35.42 14.54 -33.73
C ARG A 693 34.95 14.87 -32.32
N VAL A 694 33.67 15.20 -32.16
CA VAL A 694 33.00 15.33 -30.86
C VAL A 694 31.91 14.28 -30.78
N LEU A 695 31.95 13.50 -29.71
CA LEU A 695 30.95 12.47 -29.42
C LEU A 695 30.38 12.73 -28.03
N THR A 696 29.13 12.37 -27.84
CA THR A 696 28.47 12.34 -26.53
C THR A 696 27.97 10.94 -26.23
N ASP A 697 27.65 10.65 -24.98
CA ASP A 697 26.99 9.41 -24.61
C ASP A 697 25.64 9.23 -25.35
N PRO A 698 25.15 7.98 -25.54
CA PRO A 698 23.91 7.73 -26.28
C PRO A 698 22.66 8.24 -25.58
N LEU A 699 22.76 8.51 -24.27
CA LEU A 699 21.71 9.19 -23.56
C LEU A 699 21.97 10.69 -23.76
N PRO A 700 20.94 11.53 -23.92
CA PRO A 700 21.10 12.98 -24.02
C PRO A 700 21.40 13.57 -22.63
N SER A 701 22.41 13.01 -21.97
CA SER A 701 22.77 13.29 -20.58
C SER A 701 23.60 14.57 -20.47
N TRP A 702 24.20 14.99 -21.58
CA TRP A 702 24.77 16.31 -21.80
C TRP A 702 23.96 16.99 -22.89
N HIS A 703 23.47 18.20 -22.61
CA HIS A 703 22.76 19.00 -23.60
C HIS A 703 23.75 19.67 -24.54
N LEU A 704 24.60 18.88 -25.19
CA LEU A 704 25.65 19.37 -26.07
C LEU A 704 25.01 20.19 -27.20
N ARG A 705 25.39 21.46 -27.27
CA ARG A 705 24.98 22.39 -28.31
C ARG A 705 26.21 22.86 -29.07
N LEU A 706 26.09 22.86 -30.37
CA LEU A 706 27.02 23.57 -31.25
C LEU A 706 26.49 24.97 -31.48
N GLY A 707 27.34 25.97 -31.28
CA GLY A 707 27.01 27.36 -31.57
C GLY A 707 26.76 27.60 -33.05
N SER A 708 26.01 28.66 -33.33
CA SER A 708 25.73 29.08 -34.72
C SER A 708 27.01 29.47 -35.48
N ASP A 709 28.10 29.77 -34.77
CA ASP A 709 29.43 30.00 -35.33
C ASP A 709 30.10 28.70 -35.83
N GLY A 710 29.62 27.53 -35.40
CA GLY A 710 30.27 26.24 -35.62
C GLY A 710 31.56 26.07 -34.81
N GLU A 711 31.91 27.00 -33.92
CA GLU A 711 33.21 27.03 -33.23
C GLU A 711 33.06 26.81 -31.72
N THR A 712 31.86 27.03 -31.17
CA THR A 712 31.58 26.94 -29.74
C THR A 712 30.77 25.68 -29.41
N LEU A 713 31.26 24.85 -28.48
CA LEU A 713 30.54 23.70 -27.94
C LEU A 713 30.12 23.99 -26.50
N VAL A 714 28.84 23.88 -26.17
CA VAL A 714 28.32 24.16 -24.83
C VAL A 714 27.54 22.97 -24.28
N GLY A 715 27.84 22.54 -23.05
CA GLY A 715 27.18 21.40 -22.40
C GLY A 715 25.89 21.72 -21.64
N ASP A 716 25.59 23.00 -21.44
CA ASP A 716 24.49 23.48 -20.60
C ASP A 716 23.60 24.51 -21.34
N PRO A 717 22.26 24.35 -21.35
CA PRO A 717 21.36 25.27 -22.05
C PRO A 717 21.37 26.69 -21.49
N ALA A 718 21.51 26.85 -20.17
CA ALA A 718 21.52 28.16 -19.53
C ALA A 718 22.83 28.89 -19.84
N LEU A 719 23.97 28.19 -19.81
CA LEU A 719 25.24 28.73 -20.28
C LEU A 719 25.18 29.09 -21.76
N ALA A 720 24.58 28.25 -22.60
CA ALA A 720 24.44 28.54 -24.03
C ALA A 720 23.63 29.84 -24.25
N ALA A 721 22.51 29.99 -23.54
CA ALA A 721 21.71 31.21 -23.57
C ALA A 721 22.51 32.42 -23.07
N ALA A 722 23.26 32.28 -21.97
CA ALA A 722 24.09 33.35 -21.41
C ALA A 722 25.21 33.80 -22.35
N LEU A 723 25.78 32.87 -23.12
CA LEU A 723 26.83 33.15 -24.09
C LEU A 723 26.28 33.67 -25.43
N GLY A 724 24.96 33.77 -25.60
CA GLY A 724 24.33 34.13 -26.87
C GLY A 724 24.56 33.08 -27.96
N VAL A 725 24.84 31.84 -27.56
CA VAL A 725 25.01 30.70 -28.45
C VAL A 725 23.58 30.27 -28.81
N GLY A 726 23.10 30.69 -30.01
CA GLY A 726 21.72 30.49 -30.45
C GLY A 726 21.24 29.03 -30.46
N GLU A 727 20.03 28.76 -30.95
CA GLU A 727 19.51 27.38 -31.12
C GLU A 727 20.23 26.61 -32.24
N GLY A 728 21.56 26.51 -32.18
CA GLY A 728 22.35 25.74 -33.12
C GLY A 728 22.09 24.23 -33.01
N CYS A 729 22.87 23.45 -33.78
CA CYS A 729 22.69 22.01 -33.88
C CYS A 729 22.82 21.36 -32.48
N ARG A 730 21.78 20.61 -32.08
CA ARG A 730 21.83 19.80 -30.86
C ARG A 730 22.64 18.55 -31.16
N GLY A 731 23.76 18.38 -30.46
CA GLY A 731 24.44 17.09 -30.40
C GLY A 731 23.46 16.05 -29.82
N GLY A 732 23.15 15.03 -30.61
CA GLY A 732 22.24 13.95 -30.23
C GLY A 732 23.01 12.66 -29.94
N GLY A 733 22.36 11.71 -29.27
CA GLY A 733 22.92 10.37 -29.03
C GLY A 733 23.21 9.57 -30.31
N ASP A 734 22.67 10.01 -31.44
CA ASP A 734 22.71 9.32 -32.74
C ASP A 734 23.62 9.99 -33.78
N HIS A 735 24.27 11.10 -33.43
CA HIS A 735 25.16 11.86 -34.32
C HIS A 735 26.48 12.20 -33.63
N LEU A 736 27.51 12.47 -34.43
CA LEU A 736 28.75 13.09 -33.94
C LEU A 736 28.91 14.48 -34.57
N LEU A 737 29.83 15.28 -34.03
CA LEU A 737 30.27 16.52 -34.68
C LEU A 737 31.65 16.32 -35.28
N ARG A 738 31.85 16.75 -36.53
CA ARG A 738 33.09 16.62 -37.28
C ARG A 738 33.66 17.98 -37.64
N ALA A 739 34.98 18.12 -37.59
CA ALA A 739 35.72 19.20 -38.22
C ALA A 739 36.82 18.60 -39.13
N ASP A 740 37.03 19.18 -40.30
CA ASP A 740 38.05 18.73 -41.27
C ASP A 740 39.45 19.33 -40.97
N VAL A 741 40.50 18.79 -41.60
CA VAL A 741 41.92 19.13 -41.38
C VAL A 741 42.33 20.52 -41.94
N PRO A 742 43.44 21.12 -41.45
CA PRO A 742 43.44 22.17 -40.46
C PRO A 742 43.37 23.58 -41.09
N GLY A 743 42.30 24.31 -40.74
CA GLY A 743 42.36 25.77 -40.63
C GLY A 743 42.72 26.18 -39.19
N PRO A 744 43.12 27.43 -38.94
CA PRO A 744 43.45 27.94 -37.59
C PRO A 744 42.25 27.94 -36.61
N VAL A 745 41.06 27.54 -37.07
CA VAL A 745 39.83 27.50 -36.29
C VAL A 745 39.05 26.23 -36.64
N LEU A 746 38.77 25.40 -35.63
CA LEU A 746 37.93 24.22 -35.80
C LEU A 746 36.47 24.64 -35.98
N ARG A 747 35.89 24.28 -37.12
CA ARG A 747 34.46 24.43 -37.40
C ARG A 747 33.80 23.07 -37.46
N TRP A 748 32.91 22.83 -36.51
CA TRP A 748 32.18 21.60 -36.36
C TRP A 748 30.92 21.60 -37.23
N HIS A 749 30.55 20.44 -37.75
CA HIS A 749 29.27 20.17 -38.41
C HIS A 749 28.78 18.79 -37.98
N ALA A 750 27.47 18.54 -38.06
CA ALA A 750 26.91 17.23 -37.73
C ALA A 750 27.32 16.19 -38.77
N ASP A 751 27.60 14.97 -38.32
CA ASP A 751 27.98 13.82 -39.14
C ASP A 751 27.37 12.53 -38.51
N GLU A 752 27.40 11.43 -39.27
CA GLU A 752 26.90 10.13 -38.82
C GLU A 752 27.86 9.44 -37.85
N LEU A 753 27.30 8.64 -36.93
CA LEU A 753 28.11 7.78 -36.07
C LEU A 753 28.81 6.70 -36.90
N PRO A 754 30.04 6.29 -36.53
CA PRO A 754 30.71 5.18 -37.21
C PRO A 754 29.95 3.88 -36.99
N ASP A 755 30.09 2.94 -37.93
CA ASP A 755 29.63 1.57 -37.73
C ASP A 755 30.38 0.92 -36.56
N LEU A 756 29.63 0.57 -35.51
CA LEU A 756 30.19 -0.02 -34.29
C LEU A 756 30.34 -1.54 -34.38
N VAL A 757 29.89 -2.20 -35.46
CA VAL A 757 30.02 -3.66 -35.61
C VAL A 757 31.48 -4.10 -35.48
N GLY A 758 32.42 -3.33 -36.07
CA GLY A 758 33.85 -3.61 -35.97
C GLY A 758 34.47 -3.34 -34.59
N ALA A 759 33.79 -2.57 -33.72
CA ALA A 759 34.25 -2.27 -32.36
C ALA A 759 33.89 -3.37 -31.34
N VAL A 760 33.12 -4.37 -31.76
CA VAL A 760 32.69 -5.49 -30.91
C VAL A 760 33.71 -6.62 -30.98
N ALA A 761 34.29 -7.01 -29.84
CA ALA A 761 35.18 -8.16 -29.78
C ALA A 761 34.44 -9.45 -30.21
N PRO A 762 35.04 -10.32 -31.05
CA PRO A 762 34.42 -11.57 -31.47
C PRO A 762 33.95 -12.43 -30.29
N GLY A 763 32.75 -13.01 -30.41
CA GLY A 763 32.17 -13.85 -29.35
C GLY A 763 31.59 -13.10 -28.15
N THR A 764 31.60 -11.76 -28.17
CA THR A 764 30.84 -10.96 -27.20
C THR A 764 29.35 -11.10 -27.47
N ASP A 765 28.59 -11.51 -26.46
CA ASP A 765 27.12 -11.47 -26.50
C ASP A 765 26.59 -10.32 -25.62
N ALA A 766 25.34 -9.91 -25.87
CA ALA A 766 24.72 -8.78 -25.19
C ALA A 766 24.69 -8.95 -23.66
N ARG A 767 24.49 -10.19 -23.18
CA ARG A 767 24.35 -10.51 -21.75
C ARG A 767 25.69 -10.38 -21.04
N ARG A 768 26.77 -10.94 -21.61
CA ARG A 768 28.14 -10.83 -21.07
C ARG A 768 28.60 -9.38 -21.04
N ARG A 769 28.33 -8.62 -22.11
CA ARG A 769 28.68 -7.20 -22.16
C ARG A 769 27.92 -6.38 -21.12
N LEU A 770 26.61 -6.60 -20.99
CA LEU A 770 25.81 -5.93 -19.96
C LEU A 770 26.27 -6.29 -18.54
N ALA A 771 26.62 -7.55 -18.29
CA ALA A 771 27.17 -7.98 -17.00
C ALA A 771 28.53 -7.32 -16.69
N ALA A 772 29.42 -7.20 -17.67
CA ALA A 772 30.69 -6.47 -17.52
C ALA A 772 30.44 -4.99 -17.24
N HIS A 773 29.52 -4.36 -17.97
CA HIS A 773 29.14 -2.97 -17.75
C HIS A 773 28.55 -2.74 -16.36
N ALA A 774 27.61 -3.58 -15.91
CA ALA A 774 27.01 -3.49 -14.59
C ALA A 774 28.06 -3.64 -13.47
N ARG A 775 29.04 -4.54 -13.64
CA ARG A 775 30.14 -4.71 -12.66
C ARG A 775 31.00 -3.47 -12.54
N LEU A 776 31.37 -2.82 -13.66
CA LEU A 776 32.12 -1.57 -13.63
C LEU A 776 31.33 -0.47 -12.90
N LEU A 777 30.03 -0.33 -13.19
CA LEU A 777 29.18 0.65 -12.52
C LEU A 777 29.02 0.37 -11.01
N ALA A 778 28.95 -0.90 -10.60
CA ALA A 778 28.84 -1.28 -9.19
C ALA A 778 30.14 -0.97 -8.42
N GLY A 779 31.29 -0.90 -9.09
CA GLY A 779 32.56 -0.47 -8.50
C GLY A 779 32.55 0.99 -8.03
N ARG A 780 31.61 1.82 -8.51
CA ARG A 780 31.49 3.24 -8.12
C ARG A 780 30.76 3.44 -6.79
N GLY A 781 30.10 2.40 -6.26
CA GLY A 781 29.35 2.46 -5.00
C GLY A 781 28.09 1.59 -5.06
N ARG A 782 27.30 1.63 -3.98
CA ARG A 782 26.16 0.75 -3.81
C ARG A 782 25.05 1.08 -4.83
N PRO A 783 24.63 0.13 -5.68
CA PRO A 783 23.61 0.41 -6.70
C PRO A 783 22.23 0.63 -6.09
N VAL A 784 21.59 1.74 -6.45
CA VAL A 784 20.19 2.02 -6.13
C VAL A 784 19.40 2.28 -7.41
N LEU A 785 18.46 1.38 -7.74
CA LEU A 785 17.75 1.39 -9.01
C LEU A 785 16.63 2.44 -9.04
N GLY A 786 16.71 3.41 -9.94
CA GLY A 786 15.64 4.39 -10.16
C GLY A 786 14.50 3.81 -11.00
N LEU A 787 13.47 3.29 -10.36
CA LEU A 787 12.39 2.59 -11.04
C LEU A 787 11.32 3.54 -11.57
N GLY A 788 11.10 3.48 -12.89
CA GLY A 788 9.88 3.95 -13.56
C GLY A 788 8.78 2.88 -13.55
N ALA A 789 7.63 3.18 -14.18
CA ALA A 789 6.48 2.27 -14.22
C ALA A 789 6.81 0.90 -14.85
N GLY A 790 7.76 0.88 -15.79
CA GLY A 790 8.24 -0.31 -16.48
C GLY A 790 9.30 -1.12 -15.73
N GLY A 791 9.88 -0.61 -14.63
CA GLY A 791 10.85 -1.34 -13.81
C GLY A 791 12.02 -1.99 -14.56
N SER A 792 12.44 -1.46 -15.72
CA SER A 792 13.44 -2.12 -16.60
C SER A 792 14.79 -2.37 -15.92
N LEU A 793 15.14 -1.53 -14.94
CA LEU A 793 16.39 -1.71 -14.19
C LEU A 793 16.38 -2.96 -13.29
N LEU A 794 15.22 -3.53 -12.97
CA LEU A 794 15.14 -4.77 -12.21
C LEU A 794 15.70 -5.97 -12.99
N GLU A 795 15.78 -5.88 -14.33
CA GLU A 795 16.46 -6.87 -15.17
C GLU A 795 17.96 -7.01 -14.82
N LEU A 796 18.54 -6.02 -14.13
CA LEU A 796 19.94 -6.02 -13.70
C LEU A 796 20.15 -6.71 -12.34
N VAL A 797 19.10 -6.95 -11.56
CA VAL A 797 19.23 -7.55 -10.20
C VAL A 797 19.97 -8.90 -10.24
N PRO A 798 19.67 -9.84 -11.15
CA PRO A 798 20.43 -11.10 -11.23
C PRO A 798 21.91 -10.93 -11.60
N LEU A 799 22.26 -9.83 -12.28
CA LEU A 799 23.66 -9.51 -12.65
C LEU A 799 24.43 -8.89 -11.47
N LEU A 800 23.71 -8.30 -10.50
CA LEU A 800 24.29 -7.62 -9.34
C LEU A 800 24.37 -8.50 -8.09
N THR A 801 23.44 -9.46 -7.95
CA THR A 801 23.29 -10.28 -6.74
C THR A 801 23.54 -11.78 -6.97
N GLY A 802 23.48 -12.24 -8.22
CA GLY A 802 23.59 -13.66 -8.56
C GLY A 802 25.03 -14.13 -8.79
N PRO A 803 25.24 -15.43 -9.09
CA PRO A 803 26.54 -15.99 -9.48
C PRO A 803 27.17 -15.28 -10.68
N ALA A 804 26.33 -14.66 -11.52
CA ALA A 804 26.74 -13.87 -12.68
C ALA A 804 27.48 -12.57 -12.30
N ALA A 805 27.40 -12.11 -11.05
CA ALA A 805 28.19 -10.99 -10.55
C ALA A 805 29.69 -11.33 -10.49
N GLY A 806 30.04 -12.62 -10.44
CA GLY A 806 31.42 -13.10 -10.27
C GLY A 806 31.87 -13.10 -8.80
N PRO A 807 32.94 -13.85 -8.48
CA PRO A 807 33.44 -13.95 -7.11
C PRO A 807 33.93 -12.60 -6.58
N GLY A 808 33.48 -12.22 -5.38
CA GLY A 808 33.89 -11.00 -4.68
C GLY A 808 33.29 -9.68 -5.18
N ALA A 809 32.40 -9.71 -6.18
CA ALA A 809 31.80 -8.51 -6.79
C ALA A 809 30.27 -8.41 -6.63
N GLY A 810 29.63 -9.41 -6.03
CA GLY A 810 28.20 -9.38 -5.73
C GLY A 810 27.89 -8.36 -4.63
N VAL A 811 26.83 -7.58 -4.81
CA VAL A 811 26.31 -6.70 -3.76
C VAL A 811 25.32 -7.52 -2.94
N ASP A 812 25.47 -7.53 -1.61
CA ASP A 812 24.57 -8.27 -0.71
C ASP A 812 23.10 -7.86 -0.89
N ARG A 813 22.86 -6.60 -1.26
CA ARG A 813 21.52 -6.05 -1.45
C ARG A 813 21.48 -4.88 -2.42
N VAL A 814 20.61 -5.00 -3.41
CA VAL A 814 20.21 -3.90 -4.30
C VAL A 814 18.94 -3.25 -3.73
N ASP A 815 18.95 -1.93 -3.62
CA ASP A 815 17.77 -1.14 -3.25
C ASP A 815 17.19 -0.45 -4.50
N ALA A 816 15.96 0.02 -4.41
CA ALA A 816 15.30 0.82 -5.45
C ALA A 816 14.75 2.14 -4.89
N VAL A 817 14.63 3.13 -5.77
CA VAL A 817 13.90 4.38 -5.53
C VAL A 817 12.86 4.61 -6.61
N THR A 818 11.73 5.21 -6.25
CA THR A 818 10.74 5.69 -7.22
C THR A 818 10.30 7.09 -6.88
N TRP A 819 10.35 7.96 -7.89
CA TRP A 819 9.76 9.28 -7.84
C TRP A 819 8.23 9.15 -7.88
N TRP A 820 7.59 9.73 -6.86
CA TRP A 820 6.15 9.72 -6.76
C TRP A 820 5.67 11.13 -6.50
N ASP A 821 5.03 11.72 -7.53
CA ASP A 821 4.24 12.93 -7.37
C ASP A 821 2.79 12.53 -7.01
N PRO A 822 2.38 12.65 -5.74
CA PRO A 822 1.06 12.23 -5.33
C PRO A 822 -0.05 13.16 -5.84
N SER A 823 0.27 14.32 -6.45
CA SER A 823 -0.74 15.22 -7.02
C SER A 823 -1.36 14.66 -8.31
N THR A 824 -0.68 13.73 -8.98
CA THR A 824 -1.17 13.11 -10.22
C THR A 824 -1.52 11.63 -10.03
N THR A 825 -2.66 11.23 -10.60
CA THR A 825 -3.10 9.83 -10.55
C THR A 825 -2.18 8.90 -11.35
N ASP A 826 -1.58 9.40 -12.43
CA ASP A 826 -0.67 8.60 -13.27
C ASP A 826 0.68 8.36 -12.60
N SER A 827 1.27 9.35 -11.93
CA SER A 827 2.47 9.13 -11.12
C SER A 827 2.19 8.14 -9.98
N THR A 828 1.02 8.24 -9.34
CA THR A 828 0.62 7.27 -8.30
C THR A 828 0.48 5.85 -8.84
N ARG A 829 -0.13 5.67 -10.03
CA ARG A 829 -0.20 4.36 -10.68
C ARG A 829 1.17 3.84 -11.10
N ALA A 830 2.04 4.71 -11.60
CA ALA A 830 3.42 4.37 -11.95
C ALA A 830 4.19 3.89 -10.72
N MET A 831 4.06 4.58 -9.58
CA MET A 831 4.64 4.19 -8.30
C MET A 831 4.15 2.81 -7.85
N ILE A 832 2.84 2.55 -7.91
CA ILE A 832 2.27 1.25 -7.54
C ILE A 832 2.83 0.13 -8.43
N ARG A 833 2.87 0.33 -9.75
CA ARG A 833 3.43 -0.66 -10.68
C ARG A 833 4.93 -0.90 -10.49
N ALA A 834 5.70 0.17 -10.24
CA ALA A 834 7.11 0.05 -9.94
C ALA A 834 7.33 -0.74 -8.64
N GLY A 835 6.52 -0.48 -7.61
CA GLY A 835 6.57 -1.18 -6.34
C GLY A 835 6.17 -2.65 -6.44
N GLN A 836 5.19 -2.97 -7.28
CA GLN A 836 4.86 -4.36 -7.60
C GLN A 836 6.07 -5.10 -8.13
N ARG A 837 6.71 -4.55 -9.17
CA ARG A 837 7.84 -5.21 -9.82
C ARG A 837 9.03 -5.33 -8.87
N ALA A 838 9.28 -4.30 -8.05
CA ALA A 838 10.33 -4.34 -7.04
C ALA A 838 10.08 -5.46 -6.02
N PHE A 839 8.84 -5.57 -5.53
CA PHE A 839 8.41 -6.64 -4.64
C PHE A 839 8.63 -8.03 -5.26
N ASP A 840 8.19 -8.23 -6.51
CA ASP A 840 8.35 -9.50 -7.24
C ASP A 840 9.83 -9.85 -7.48
N ALA A 841 10.70 -8.84 -7.55
CA ALA A 841 12.15 -8.99 -7.70
C ALA A 841 12.90 -9.12 -6.36
N GLY A 842 12.21 -9.09 -5.21
CA GLY A 842 12.84 -9.10 -3.88
C GLY A 842 13.64 -7.83 -3.56
N VAL A 843 13.35 -6.71 -4.23
CA VAL A 843 14.05 -5.43 -4.08
C VAL A 843 13.21 -4.48 -3.22
N ASP A 844 13.82 -3.93 -2.18
CA ASP A 844 13.19 -2.91 -1.34
C ASP A 844 13.10 -1.56 -2.07
N GLN A 845 11.91 -0.96 -2.08
CA GLN A 845 11.62 0.28 -2.82
C GLN A 845 11.40 1.45 -1.85
N ARG A 846 12.23 2.48 -1.97
CA ARG A 846 12.07 3.77 -1.30
C ARG A 846 11.29 4.75 -2.18
N LEU A 847 10.47 5.59 -1.55
CA LEU A 847 9.67 6.60 -2.25
C LEU A 847 10.34 7.96 -2.13
N VAL A 848 10.55 8.63 -3.25
CA VAL A 848 11.06 10.01 -3.31
C VAL A 848 9.88 10.91 -3.64
N LEU A 849 9.48 11.74 -2.68
CA LEU A 849 8.36 12.67 -2.79
C LEU A 849 8.88 14.08 -3.12
N PRO A 850 8.74 14.58 -4.35
CA PRO A 850 8.88 16.01 -4.60
C PRO A 850 7.73 16.71 -3.86
N GLY A 851 8.06 17.65 -2.96
CA GLY A 851 7.12 18.22 -2.00
C GLY A 851 5.86 18.84 -2.62
N ARG A 852 4.75 18.76 -1.89
CA ARG A 852 3.51 19.46 -2.23
C ARG A 852 3.62 20.93 -1.87
N GLY A 853 3.81 21.80 -2.85
CA GLY A 853 3.71 23.25 -2.67
C GLY A 853 4.94 24.08 -3.03
N GLY A 854 5.93 23.49 -3.68
CA GLY A 854 7.09 24.21 -4.21
C GLY A 854 8.12 23.25 -4.78
N PRO A 855 9.18 23.74 -5.45
CA PRO A 855 10.26 22.90 -5.90
C PRO A 855 11.05 22.45 -4.67
N VAL A 856 10.64 21.36 -4.02
CA VAL A 856 11.60 20.57 -3.25
C VAL A 856 12.54 19.99 -4.28
N ASP A 857 13.79 20.44 -4.21
CA ASP A 857 14.85 19.93 -5.04
C ASP A 857 14.88 18.39 -4.96
N PRO A 858 14.69 17.67 -6.08
CA PRO A 858 14.73 16.22 -6.11
C PRO A 858 16.04 15.64 -5.55
N GLY A 859 17.14 16.39 -5.62
CA GLY A 859 18.41 16.04 -4.99
C GLY A 859 18.30 15.93 -3.47
N THR A 860 17.74 16.93 -2.81
CA THR A 860 17.51 16.93 -1.35
C THR A 860 16.60 15.77 -0.90
N ALA A 861 15.51 15.51 -1.63
CA ALA A 861 14.61 14.40 -1.30
C ALA A 861 15.29 13.03 -1.48
N LEU A 862 16.17 12.92 -2.47
CA LEU A 862 16.96 11.72 -2.70
C LEU A 862 18.06 11.55 -1.64
N ASP A 863 18.67 12.65 -1.17
CA ASP A 863 19.65 12.64 -0.10
C ASP A 863 19.08 12.13 1.21
N ALA A 864 17.88 12.57 1.56
CA ALA A 864 17.16 12.05 2.72
C ALA A 864 16.83 10.56 2.56
N ALA A 865 16.62 10.09 1.32
CA ALA A 865 16.24 8.72 1.04
C ALA A 865 17.43 7.76 0.98
N LEU A 866 18.67 8.20 0.74
CA LEU A 866 19.82 7.36 0.39
C LEU A 866 21.09 7.63 1.21
N THR A 867 21.93 6.61 1.40
CA THR A 867 23.22 6.73 2.09
C THR A 867 24.29 7.34 1.18
N ALA A 868 25.31 8.01 1.72
CA ALA A 868 26.31 8.74 0.91
C ALA A 868 27.07 7.88 -0.12
N ASP A 869 27.21 6.58 0.11
CA ASP A 869 27.85 5.59 -0.78
C ASP A 869 26.93 5.08 -1.90
N SER A 870 25.65 5.49 -1.91
CA SER A 870 24.68 5.06 -2.92
C SER A 870 24.90 5.75 -4.26
N VAL A 871 25.00 4.95 -5.33
CA VAL A 871 25.00 5.42 -6.72
C VAL A 871 23.63 5.17 -7.31
N VAL A 872 22.98 6.21 -7.83
CA VAL A 872 21.63 6.05 -8.41
C VAL A 872 21.74 5.61 -9.86
N TRP A 873 21.15 4.45 -10.15
CA TRP A 873 21.15 3.87 -11.48
C TRP A 873 19.90 4.35 -12.20
N LEU A 874 20.08 5.02 -13.32
CA LEU A 874 19.01 5.60 -14.12
C LEU A 874 19.10 5.12 -15.55
N GLY A 875 17.94 5.05 -16.22
CA GLY A 875 17.88 4.77 -17.64
C GLY A 875 16.85 3.71 -17.98
N LEU A 876 16.53 3.69 -19.27
CA LEU A 876 15.56 2.79 -19.85
C LEU A 876 16.27 1.93 -20.86
N ARG A 877 15.78 0.70 -21.00
CA ARG A 877 16.19 -0.16 -22.12
C ARG A 877 15.86 0.58 -23.43
N PRO A 878 16.80 0.68 -24.39
CA PRO A 878 16.56 1.33 -25.67
C PRO A 878 15.28 0.81 -26.35
N GLY A 879 14.54 1.72 -27.00
CA GLY A 879 13.26 1.40 -27.66
C GLY A 879 12.01 1.52 -26.78
N ARG A 880 12.13 1.91 -25.49
CA ARG A 880 10.98 2.22 -24.63
C ARG A 880 10.82 3.74 -24.44
N GLY A 881 9.67 4.28 -24.87
CA GLY A 881 9.38 5.71 -25.00
C GLY A 881 9.12 6.51 -23.71
N GLU A 882 9.76 6.20 -22.59
CA GLU A 882 9.70 7.05 -21.38
C GLU A 882 10.87 8.06 -21.37
N SER A 883 10.64 9.29 -20.89
CA SER A 883 11.67 10.34 -20.86
C SER A 883 12.44 10.31 -19.54
N ALA A 884 13.63 9.69 -19.51
CA ALA A 884 14.55 9.75 -18.36
C ALA A 884 15.14 11.16 -18.11
N ARG A 885 14.85 12.14 -18.98
CA ARG A 885 15.54 13.43 -19.04
C ARG A 885 15.31 14.32 -17.83
N SER A 886 14.09 14.38 -17.29
CA SER A 886 13.77 15.28 -16.18
C SER A 886 14.45 14.89 -14.87
N VAL A 887 14.63 13.59 -14.62
CA VAL A 887 15.24 13.07 -13.39
C VAL A 887 16.77 13.20 -13.43
N LEU A 888 17.38 12.96 -14.59
CA LEU A 888 18.85 12.99 -14.74
C LEU A 888 19.46 14.37 -14.44
N GLY A 889 18.78 15.45 -14.82
CA GLY A 889 19.25 16.81 -14.56
C GLY A 889 19.26 17.17 -13.07
N ALA A 890 18.25 16.73 -12.32
CA ALA A 890 18.07 17.09 -10.92
C ALA A 890 18.91 16.24 -9.94
N VAL A 891 19.18 14.97 -10.28
CA VAL A 891 19.87 14.04 -9.35
C VAL A 891 21.41 14.21 -9.36
N ARG A 892 21.96 14.58 -10.52
CA ARG A 892 23.42 14.55 -10.77
C ARG A 892 24.25 15.63 -10.09
N PRO A 893 23.76 16.85 -9.80
CA PRO A 893 24.52 17.81 -9.01
C PRO A 893 24.79 17.34 -7.58
N VAL A 894 23.94 16.44 -7.07
CA VAL A 894 23.93 16.03 -5.66
C VAL A 894 24.57 14.65 -5.47
N ARG A 895 24.46 13.74 -6.45
CA ARG A 895 24.96 12.35 -6.34
C ARG A 895 25.53 11.76 -7.62
N PRO A 896 26.46 10.78 -7.51
CA PRO A 896 26.87 9.95 -8.64
C PRO A 896 25.69 9.21 -9.28
N VAL A 897 25.65 9.18 -10.62
CA VAL A 897 24.60 8.50 -11.38
C VAL A 897 25.18 7.57 -12.43
N ALA A 898 24.77 6.32 -12.35
CA ALA A 898 25.11 5.25 -13.28
C ALA A 898 24.04 5.11 -14.37
N LEU A 899 24.47 4.80 -15.60
CA LEU A 899 23.57 4.63 -16.76
C LEU A 899 23.78 3.25 -17.40
N PRO A 900 23.23 2.16 -16.83
CA PRO A 900 23.53 0.79 -17.29
C PRO A 900 23.09 0.49 -18.72
N TRP A 901 22.18 1.29 -19.28
CA TRP A 901 21.68 1.16 -20.64
C TRP A 901 22.34 2.12 -21.64
N SER A 902 23.39 2.84 -21.25
CA SER A 902 24.10 3.80 -22.09
C SER A 902 25.08 3.15 -23.08
N ASP A 903 24.90 1.88 -23.44
CA ASP A 903 25.84 1.11 -24.23
C ASP A 903 25.28 0.87 -25.63
N ARG A 904 25.73 1.66 -26.61
CA ARG A 904 25.26 1.58 -28.02
C ARG A 904 25.47 0.18 -28.60
N VAL A 905 26.49 -0.53 -28.16
CA VAL A 905 26.85 -1.85 -28.68
C VAL A 905 25.83 -2.91 -28.27
N LEU A 906 25.09 -2.73 -27.15
CA LEU A 906 24.07 -3.70 -26.72
C LEU A 906 22.97 -3.89 -27.77
N ALA A 907 22.62 -2.84 -28.52
CA ALA A 907 21.59 -2.92 -29.56
C ALA A 907 22.06 -3.69 -30.80
N LEU A 908 23.38 -3.82 -31.01
CA LEU A 908 23.99 -4.49 -32.16
C LEU A 908 24.29 -5.96 -31.88
N LEU A 909 24.40 -6.33 -30.59
CA LEU A 909 24.69 -7.68 -30.16
C LEU A 909 23.44 -8.56 -30.23
N ARG A 910 23.59 -9.77 -30.77
CA ARG A 910 22.54 -10.79 -30.69
C ARG A 910 22.30 -11.14 -29.22
N GLU A 911 21.04 -11.26 -28.82
CA GLU A 911 20.68 -11.91 -27.56
C GLU A 911 21.17 -13.36 -27.66
N GLY A 912 22.20 -13.70 -26.89
CA GLY A 912 22.82 -15.02 -26.96
C GLY A 912 21.84 -16.11 -26.55
N GLY A 913 21.43 -16.94 -27.52
CA GLY A 913 20.69 -18.18 -27.26
C GLY A 913 19.48 -18.39 -28.16
N GLY A 914 19.66 -19.15 -29.25
CA GLY A 914 18.55 -19.63 -30.07
C GLY A 914 18.87 -19.79 -31.56
N GLN A 915 19.98 -20.45 -31.90
CA GLN A 915 20.28 -20.81 -33.30
C GLN A 915 19.49 -22.05 -33.79
N GLY A 916 18.48 -22.52 -33.04
CA GLY A 916 17.56 -23.56 -33.46
C GLY A 916 16.21 -22.99 -33.87
N ASP A 917 15.85 -23.16 -35.14
CA ASP A 917 14.46 -23.29 -35.61
C ASP A 917 13.62 -22.05 -36.00
N ARG A 918 14.22 -21.08 -36.72
CA ARG A 918 13.45 -20.05 -37.47
C ARG A 918 13.61 -20.09 -38.98
N ARG A 919 13.87 -21.26 -39.57
CA ARG A 919 13.80 -21.46 -41.04
C ARG A 919 12.71 -22.47 -41.40
N ARG A 920 11.45 -22.03 -41.38
CA ARG A 920 10.35 -22.53 -42.25
C ARG A 920 9.08 -21.77 -41.94
N ARG A 921 8.85 -20.68 -42.69
CA ARG A 921 7.53 -20.17 -43.15
C ARG A 921 7.78 -18.84 -43.84
N HIS A 922 8.01 -18.92 -45.14
CA HIS A 922 7.35 -18.10 -46.15
C HIS A 922 7.89 -18.48 -47.54
N THR A 923 7.01 -19.08 -48.33
CA THR A 923 6.95 -18.98 -49.79
C THR A 923 5.45 -18.81 -50.13
N PRO A 924 5.13 -18.17 -51.26
CA PRO A 924 4.26 -16.99 -51.34
C PRO A 924 2.79 -17.23 -51.04
#